data_AF-A0A820GHT5-F1
#
_entry.id   AF-A0A820GHT5-F1
#
_cell.length_a   1.000
_cell.length_b   1.000
_cell.length_c   1.000
_cell.angle_alpha   90.00
_cell.angle_beta   90.00
_cell.angle_gamma   90.00
#
_symmetry.space_group_name_H-M   'P 1'
#
loop_
_entity.id
_entity.type
_entity.pdbx_description
1 polymer ?
#
loop_
_entity_poly.entity_id
_entity_poly.type
_entity_poly.pdbx_seq_one_letter_code
_entity_poly.pdbx_strand_id
1 'polypeptide(L)'
;MYDSGTTTIGEYTFIYSGHSSADKTRSAHGVAIVLNKQATTAWKNLGSTWEAVNERIVMIRLASKPINVTVIAIYAPINPKNQQQAGSTTDPFYEDLQKTINKVPKCDMLLIIGDFNARVGQEQHRTSSNVVGPHAVDTINDNGEHLVDFCSINNLIMCNTFFQHKPVHQKSWMHPGSKTWHMLDYTLVNKKFRSSVEDVRVHRTAAGVIGTDHHLLRIKLKFHLNSRRKIIKNQLLRVDRKKLKNEQLKMAFQAQLNQRLQQPTYSPQTIDQKYTNFVDYVRQTSGSIFQEDGNGRKYKEWLTDEILDVVDKKAKAFLDWQNFRGTSLEAKYRKSYCLLRNLAKKKIEARQVEYWDELSMEIENAIKQHDPATAYAIIRRLRGGRAKIENFPIFDKQGCLLTNSEQRLNRWKDYFNDLLNVPSIVDQTTIQQIPPATITTSEQRRQDKTPTLSEVQCAIKQMKNGKAPGNDGISIDVIKAGGLPMAKWLHEIFVDIWENEIMIKDWTTAILIRLYKNKGDKKICDNYRGISLLVVTSKIFSRIILNRVQGLLDKQLLEEQAGFRSNRSTIDQIFILKMIKEKSHNNNKPLHMCFIDIMKAYDSVDRTLLWQICRHYGLTDKIVQMLILLYQDTKAQVRINGEISDPFDINSGVQQGGIPSCILFNVLFDFIMRRVIEQVKLLGITGIKMAYGSNDFFHPATMPLIWNSSFNALNK
;
A
#
# COMPACT_ATOMS: atom_id res chain seq x y z
N MET A 1 -33.63 -0.96 14.11
CA MET A 1 -32.21 -0.94 13.69
C MET A 1 -32.04 0.19 12.70
N TYR A 2 -31.06 1.07 12.88
CA TYR A 2 -30.70 2.13 11.94
C TYR A 2 -29.55 1.64 11.04
N ASP A 3 -29.52 2.12 9.79
CA ASP A 3 -28.44 1.84 8.83
C ASP A 3 -27.22 2.68 9.22
N SER A 4 -26.10 2.03 9.53
CA SER A 4 -24.87 2.71 9.92
C SER A 4 -23.65 1.97 9.39
N GLY A 5 -22.60 2.73 9.11
CA GLY A 5 -21.38 2.12 8.60
C GLY A 5 -20.35 3.14 8.14
N THR A 6 -19.33 2.60 7.48
CA THR A 6 -18.28 3.40 6.86
C THR A 6 -18.15 3.04 5.40
N THR A 7 -18.13 4.03 4.52
CA THR A 7 -17.91 3.83 3.08
C THR A 7 -16.88 4.81 2.54
N THR A 8 -16.16 4.43 1.49
CA THR A 8 -15.16 5.29 0.86
C THR A 8 -15.64 5.69 -0.53
N ILE A 9 -15.76 6.99 -0.77
CA ILE A 9 -16.13 7.56 -2.07
C ILE A 9 -14.99 8.46 -2.54
N GLY A 10 -14.28 8.02 -3.58
CA GLY A 10 -13.07 8.69 -4.05
C GLY A 10 -11.96 8.72 -3.00
N GLU A 11 -11.53 9.91 -2.60
CA GLU A 11 -10.51 10.10 -1.55
C GLU A 11 -11.10 10.39 -0.16
N TYR A 12 -12.42 10.33 -0.01
CA TYR A 12 -13.13 10.65 1.22
C TYR A 12 -13.70 9.39 1.88
N THR A 13 -13.67 9.35 3.21
CA THR A 13 -14.33 8.31 4.01
C THR A 13 -15.54 8.91 4.70
N PHE A 14 -16.70 8.30 4.48
CA PHE A 14 -17.96 8.62 5.12
C PHE A 14 -18.16 7.68 6.30
N ILE A 15 -18.54 8.24 7.44
CA ILE A 15 -18.96 7.53 8.65
C ILE A 15 -20.38 8.00 8.91
N TYR A 16 -21.37 7.12 8.77
CA TYR A 16 -22.77 7.51 8.73
C TYR A 16 -23.64 6.69 9.66
N SER A 17 -24.76 7.30 10.04
CA SER A 17 -25.87 6.69 10.76
C SER A 17 -27.17 7.28 10.24
N GLY A 18 -28.18 6.46 9.97
CA GLY A 18 -29.45 6.93 9.41
C GLY A 18 -30.54 5.87 9.42
N HIS A 19 -31.75 6.24 9.01
CA HIS A 19 -32.89 5.33 9.03
C HIS A 19 -32.66 4.09 8.12
N SER A 20 -33.24 2.94 8.50
CA SER A 20 -33.03 1.66 7.79
C SER A 20 -33.42 1.75 6.31
N SER A 21 -32.59 1.19 5.43
CA SER A 21 -32.72 1.26 3.98
C SER A 21 -33.85 0.41 3.37
N ALA A 22 -34.61 -0.33 4.20
CA ALA A 22 -35.76 -1.13 3.78
C ALA A 22 -37.02 -0.28 3.45
N ASP A 23 -37.19 0.88 4.09
CA ASP A 23 -38.35 1.77 3.91
C ASP A 23 -37.91 3.14 3.35
N LYS A 24 -37.50 3.17 2.07
CA LYS A 24 -37.02 4.39 1.41
C LYS A 24 -38.17 5.37 1.12
N THR A 25 -38.56 6.16 2.10
CA THR A 25 -39.35 7.37 1.90
C THR A 25 -38.44 8.60 1.82
N ARG A 26 -38.94 9.70 1.23
CA ARG A 26 -38.28 11.02 1.26
C ARG A 26 -38.08 11.60 2.67
N SER A 27 -38.64 10.97 3.70
CA SER A 27 -38.56 11.39 5.10
C SER A 27 -37.46 10.67 5.90
N ALA A 28 -36.60 9.87 5.25
CA ALA A 28 -35.49 9.21 5.93
C ALA A 28 -34.47 10.24 6.46
N HIS A 29 -34.18 10.17 7.76
CA HIS A 29 -33.22 11.03 8.44
C HIS A 29 -31.86 10.33 8.57
N GLY A 30 -30.77 11.09 8.47
CA GLY A 30 -29.42 10.53 8.61
C GLY A 30 -28.37 11.62 8.80
N VAL A 31 -27.27 11.24 9.45
CA VAL A 31 -26.12 12.08 9.72
C VAL A 31 -24.84 11.38 9.29
N ALA A 32 -23.86 12.15 8.80
CA ALA A 32 -22.57 11.60 8.40
C ALA A 32 -21.41 12.55 8.70
N ILE A 33 -20.26 11.96 9.04
CA ILE A 33 -18.97 12.63 9.14
C ILE A 33 -18.11 12.21 7.96
N VAL A 34 -17.58 13.20 7.25
CA VAL A 34 -16.76 12.98 6.06
C VAL A 34 -15.32 13.38 6.33
N LEU A 35 -14.41 12.42 6.19
CA LEU A 35 -12.97 12.62 6.37
C LEU A 35 -12.27 12.67 5.02
N ASN A 36 -11.42 13.68 4.81
CA ASN A 36 -10.52 13.70 3.65
C ASN A 36 -9.44 12.60 3.76
N LYS A 37 -8.61 12.42 2.74
CA LYS A 37 -7.55 11.40 2.71
C LYS A 37 -6.57 11.47 3.88
N GLN A 38 -6.15 12.67 4.24
CA GLN A 38 -5.18 12.88 5.34
C GLN A 38 -5.82 12.53 6.68
N ALA A 39 -7.03 13.05 6.94
CA ALA A 39 -7.81 12.77 8.13
C ALA A 39 -8.19 11.28 8.24
N THR A 40 -8.59 10.65 7.12
CA THR A 40 -8.86 9.20 7.05
C THR A 40 -7.63 8.40 7.46
N THR A 41 -6.46 8.78 6.97
CA THR A 41 -5.20 8.09 7.28
C THR A 41 -4.85 8.25 8.76
N ALA A 42 -5.01 9.45 9.30
CA ALA A 42 -4.81 9.71 10.73
C ALA A 42 -5.80 8.89 11.58
N TRP A 43 -7.10 8.95 11.27
CA TRP A 43 -8.16 8.21 11.94
C TRP A 43 -7.90 6.71 11.97
N LYS A 44 -7.61 6.09 10.80
CA LYS A 44 -7.35 4.64 10.70
C LYS A 44 -6.07 4.18 11.40
N ASN A 45 -5.07 5.05 11.54
CA ASN A 45 -3.75 4.67 12.05
C ASN A 45 -3.57 4.96 13.55
N LEU A 46 -4.38 5.85 14.14
CA LEU A 46 -4.18 6.32 15.52
C LEU A 46 -5.08 5.63 16.55
N GLY A 47 -5.75 4.52 16.20
CA GLY A 47 -6.67 3.83 17.10
C GLY A 47 -7.93 4.66 17.41
N SER A 48 -8.31 5.53 16.48
CA SER A 48 -9.51 6.36 16.60
C SER A 48 -10.77 5.50 16.45
N THR A 49 -11.80 5.80 17.24
CA THR A 49 -13.06 5.04 17.27
C THR A 49 -14.22 5.88 16.74
N TRP A 50 -15.33 5.22 16.42
CA TRP A 50 -16.58 5.89 16.08
C TRP A 50 -17.76 5.04 16.57
N GLU A 51 -18.89 5.69 16.79
CA GLU A 51 -20.12 5.08 17.26
C GLU A 51 -21.32 5.73 16.55
N ALA A 52 -22.18 4.92 15.94
CA ALA A 52 -23.51 5.37 15.53
C ALA A 52 -24.46 5.21 16.72
N VAL A 53 -24.96 6.32 17.24
CA VAL A 53 -25.81 6.35 18.44
C VAL A 53 -27.26 6.08 18.07
N ASN A 54 -27.77 6.82 17.07
CA ASN A 54 -29.10 6.65 16.48
C ASN A 54 -29.11 7.29 15.07
N GLU A 55 -30.26 7.37 14.42
CA GLU A 55 -30.39 7.94 13.07
C GLU A 55 -30.09 9.44 12.96
N ARG A 56 -29.87 10.13 14.09
CA ARG A 56 -29.63 11.57 14.20
C ARG A 56 -28.29 11.93 14.80
N ILE A 57 -27.58 10.99 15.42
CA ILE A 57 -26.34 11.24 16.16
C ILE A 57 -25.27 10.22 15.76
N VAL A 58 -24.11 10.72 15.32
CA VAL A 58 -22.90 9.92 15.10
C VAL A 58 -21.70 10.58 15.77
N MET A 59 -20.89 9.79 16.45
CA MET A 59 -19.71 10.25 17.17
C MET A 59 -18.45 9.65 16.56
N ILE A 60 -17.40 10.46 16.43
CA ILE A 60 -16.04 10.02 16.12
C ILE A 60 -15.07 10.59 17.16
N ARG A 61 -14.16 9.74 17.64
CA ARG A 61 -13.07 10.14 18.52
C ARG A 61 -11.75 10.03 17.79
N LEU A 62 -11.16 11.16 17.43
CA LEU A 62 -9.87 11.28 16.76
C LEU A 62 -8.75 11.27 17.81
N ALA A 63 -7.90 10.26 17.75
CA ALA A 63 -6.76 10.13 18.64
C ALA A 63 -5.63 11.08 18.21
N SER A 64 -5.14 11.91 19.13
CA SER A 64 -4.04 12.86 18.91
C SER A 64 -3.29 13.17 20.21
N LYS A 65 -2.04 13.65 20.11
CA LYS A 65 -1.20 14.04 21.25
C LYS A 65 -0.95 15.55 21.24
N PRO A 66 -1.01 16.24 22.39
CA PRO A 66 -1.32 15.71 23.73
C PRO A 66 -2.81 15.46 23.99
N ILE A 67 -3.70 15.99 23.15
CA ILE A 67 -5.16 16.00 23.40
C ILE A 67 -5.88 15.32 22.24
N ASN A 68 -6.86 14.46 22.54
CA ASN A 68 -7.75 13.86 21.55
C ASN A 68 -8.90 14.80 21.19
N VAL A 69 -9.46 14.65 20.00
CA VAL A 69 -10.60 15.46 19.52
C VAL A 69 -11.80 14.54 19.30
N THR A 70 -12.88 14.77 20.02
CA THR A 70 -14.14 14.05 19.82
C THR A 70 -15.13 14.95 19.09
N VAL A 71 -15.64 14.48 17.96
CA VAL A 71 -16.64 15.17 17.14
C VAL A 71 -17.94 14.39 17.18
N ILE A 72 -19.01 15.05 17.59
CA ILE A 72 -20.38 14.54 17.53
C ILE A 72 -21.10 15.31 16.43
N ALA A 73 -21.51 14.61 15.36
CA ALA A 73 -22.36 15.19 14.34
C ALA A 73 -23.81 14.88 14.64
N ILE A 74 -24.67 15.88 14.53
CA ILE A 74 -26.08 15.78 14.91
C ILE A 74 -27.05 16.29 13.84
N TYR A 75 -28.30 15.83 13.92
CA TYR A 75 -29.45 16.38 13.21
C TYR A 75 -30.69 16.36 14.12
N ALA A 76 -30.96 17.48 14.79
CA ALA A 76 -32.04 17.59 15.77
C ALA A 76 -33.44 17.55 15.12
N PRO A 77 -34.49 17.11 15.84
CA PRO A 77 -35.86 17.15 15.34
C PRO A 77 -36.42 18.58 15.21
N ILE A 78 -37.31 18.80 14.24
CA ILE A 78 -37.92 20.12 13.97
C ILE A 78 -38.87 20.53 15.10
N ASN A 79 -39.66 19.58 15.64
CA ASN A 79 -40.62 19.81 16.73
C ASN A 79 -40.50 18.68 17.78
N PRO A 80 -39.89 18.93 18.95
CA PRO A 80 -39.69 17.89 19.97
C PRO A 80 -41.00 17.40 20.61
N LYS A 81 -42.04 18.25 20.64
CA LYS A 81 -43.38 17.94 21.19
C LYS A 81 -44.08 16.76 20.50
N ASN A 82 -43.77 16.48 19.22
CA ASN A 82 -44.36 15.35 18.50
C ASN A 82 -43.67 14.00 18.79
N GLN A 83 -42.54 14.01 19.52
CA GLN A 83 -41.77 12.81 19.88
C GLN A 83 -41.78 12.51 21.37
N GLN A 84 -42.39 13.36 22.19
CA GLN A 84 -42.59 13.12 23.62
C GLN A 84 -43.60 11.97 23.81
N GLN A 85 -43.20 10.90 24.51
CA GLN A 85 -44.14 9.93 25.03
C GLN A 85 -44.98 10.60 26.13
N ALA A 86 -46.30 10.37 26.15
CA ALA A 86 -47.20 10.94 27.13
C ALA A 86 -46.71 10.64 28.56
N GLY A 87 -46.29 11.68 29.29
CA GLY A 87 -45.79 11.59 30.68
C GLY A 87 -44.29 11.84 30.88
N SER A 88 -43.47 11.99 29.82
CA SER A 88 -42.06 12.37 29.95
C SER A 88 -41.86 13.89 29.87
N THR A 89 -41.12 14.48 30.82
CA THR A 89 -40.72 15.90 30.83
C THR A 89 -39.46 16.18 30.03
N THR A 90 -38.79 15.16 29.47
CA THR A 90 -37.47 15.27 28.83
C THR A 90 -37.51 14.88 27.35
N ASP A 91 -36.81 15.66 26.52
CA ASP A 91 -36.69 15.45 25.07
C ASP A 91 -35.78 14.24 24.79
N PRO A 92 -36.29 13.15 24.16
CA PRO A 92 -35.51 11.95 23.88
C PRO A 92 -34.21 12.21 23.11
N PHE A 93 -34.20 13.22 22.23
CA PHE A 93 -33.00 13.59 21.48
C PHE A 93 -31.89 14.12 22.39
N TYR A 94 -32.23 15.01 23.33
CA TYR A 94 -31.27 15.57 24.27
C TYR A 94 -30.84 14.54 25.32
N GLU A 95 -31.68 13.57 25.68
CA GLU A 95 -31.27 12.44 26.52
C GLU A 95 -30.19 11.59 25.86
N ASP A 96 -30.38 11.21 24.59
CA ASP A 96 -29.40 10.44 23.83
C ASP A 96 -28.11 11.23 23.60
N LEU A 97 -28.23 12.53 23.33
CA LEU A 97 -27.07 13.42 23.24
C LEU A 97 -26.34 13.50 24.58
N GLN A 98 -27.04 13.59 25.71
CA GLN A 98 -26.45 13.61 27.04
C GLN A 98 -25.72 12.29 27.36
N LYS A 99 -26.34 11.14 27.06
CA LYS A 99 -25.70 9.82 27.19
C LYS A 99 -24.43 9.73 26.34
N THR A 100 -24.44 10.33 25.14
CA THR A 100 -23.28 10.37 24.25
C THR A 100 -22.15 11.23 24.83
N ILE A 101 -22.45 12.43 25.34
CA ILE A 101 -21.46 13.31 25.99
C ILE A 101 -20.87 12.65 27.23
N ASN A 102 -21.68 11.94 28.03
CA ASN A 102 -21.22 11.28 29.24
C ASN A 102 -20.16 10.19 28.97
N LYS A 103 -20.13 9.62 27.75
CA LYS A 103 -19.08 8.68 27.30
C LYS A 103 -17.78 9.38 26.90
N VAL A 104 -17.79 10.70 26.65
CA VAL A 104 -16.62 11.44 26.17
C VAL A 104 -15.67 11.76 27.34
N PRO A 105 -14.38 11.38 27.25
CA PRO A 105 -13.41 11.73 28.29
C PRO A 105 -13.26 13.24 28.48
N LYS A 106 -13.28 13.72 29.72
CA LYS A 106 -13.19 15.16 30.07
C LYS A 106 -11.91 15.85 29.58
N CYS A 107 -10.86 15.09 29.28
CA CYS A 107 -9.61 15.61 28.73
C CYS A 107 -9.69 15.95 27.23
N ASP A 108 -10.66 15.39 26.52
CA ASP A 108 -10.80 15.58 25.08
C ASP A 108 -11.32 16.98 24.75
N MET A 109 -10.95 17.49 23.58
CA MET A 109 -11.67 18.60 22.97
C MET A 109 -12.96 18.05 22.37
N LEU A 110 -14.10 18.46 22.91
CA LEU A 110 -15.41 18.04 22.46
C LEU A 110 -15.97 19.08 21.49
N LEU A 111 -16.36 18.63 20.30
CA LEU A 111 -16.95 19.43 19.25
C LEU A 111 -18.30 18.82 18.83
N ILE A 112 -19.39 19.57 18.95
CA ILE A 112 -20.72 19.13 18.50
C ILE A 112 -21.13 20.01 17.34
N ILE A 113 -21.42 19.43 16.18
CA ILE A 113 -21.72 20.17 14.95
C ILE A 113 -22.97 19.61 14.32
N GLY A 114 -23.83 20.47 13.85
CA GLY A 114 -24.91 20.08 12.96
C GLY A 114 -26.05 21.08 12.96
N ASP A 115 -27.17 20.60 12.43
CA ASP A 115 -28.43 21.31 12.42
C ASP A 115 -29.20 21.01 13.71
N PHE A 116 -29.34 22.02 14.56
CA PHE A 116 -30.03 21.91 15.84
C PHE A 116 -31.52 22.26 15.73
N ASN A 117 -32.00 22.75 14.58
CA ASN A 117 -33.34 23.31 14.44
C ASN A 117 -33.70 24.32 15.55
N ALA A 118 -32.69 24.94 16.14
CA ALA A 118 -32.78 25.88 17.24
C ALA A 118 -32.60 27.29 16.72
N ARG A 119 -33.28 28.25 17.33
CA ARG A 119 -33.07 29.67 17.11
C ARG A 119 -32.75 30.27 18.47
N VAL A 120 -31.61 30.96 18.56
CA VAL A 120 -31.17 31.61 19.80
C VAL A 120 -30.99 33.09 19.52
N GLY A 121 -31.64 33.91 20.35
CA GLY A 121 -31.59 35.35 20.23
C GLY A 121 -30.57 36.04 21.13
N GLN A 122 -30.35 37.32 20.83
CA GLN A 122 -29.36 38.15 21.52
C GLN A 122 -29.73 38.36 22.99
N GLU A 123 -31.02 38.31 23.33
CA GLU A 123 -31.53 38.41 24.70
C GLU A 123 -30.91 37.35 25.62
N GLN A 124 -30.62 36.15 25.09
CA GLN A 124 -30.01 35.06 25.86
C GLN A 124 -28.56 35.33 26.26
N HIS A 125 -27.89 36.28 25.62
CA HIS A 125 -26.56 36.70 26.07
C HIS A 125 -26.62 37.35 27.46
N ARG A 126 -27.72 38.01 27.82
CA ARG A 126 -27.84 38.68 29.13
C ARG A 126 -27.99 37.68 30.28
N THR A 127 -28.75 36.61 30.04
CA THR A 127 -29.05 35.57 31.03
C THR A 127 -28.00 34.46 31.05
N SER A 128 -27.44 34.11 29.89
CA SER A 128 -26.53 32.98 29.70
C SER A 128 -25.25 33.39 28.94
N SER A 129 -24.64 34.51 29.34
CA SER A 129 -23.42 35.10 28.72
C SER A 129 -22.21 34.13 28.65
N ASN A 130 -22.19 33.12 29.52
CA ASN A 130 -21.20 32.05 29.57
C ASN A 130 -21.35 31.03 28.43
N VAL A 131 -22.50 30.98 27.76
CA VAL A 131 -22.88 30.01 26.72
C VAL A 131 -23.15 30.68 25.38
N VAL A 132 -23.91 31.78 25.41
CA VAL A 132 -24.34 32.54 24.23
C VAL A 132 -23.51 33.81 24.15
N GLY A 133 -22.90 34.06 22.99
CA GLY A 133 -22.13 35.27 22.72
C GLY A 133 -23.00 36.46 22.30
N PRO A 134 -22.42 37.67 22.24
CA PRO A 134 -23.15 38.92 22.02
C PRO A 134 -23.70 39.09 20.59
N HIS A 135 -23.37 38.18 19.67
CA HIS A 135 -23.71 38.27 18.24
C HIS A 135 -24.73 37.21 17.78
N ALA A 136 -25.55 36.66 18.69
CA ALA A 136 -26.74 35.91 18.32
C ALA A 136 -27.76 36.81 17.56
N VAL A 137 -28.54 36.25 16.63
CA VAL A 137 -29.25 37.05 15.59
C VAL A 137 -30.73 36.70 15.36
N ASP A 138 -31.28 35.71 16.05
CA ASP A 138 -32.67 35.27 15.86
C ASP A 138 -33.56 35.60 17.07
N THR A 139 -34.83 35.23 17.01
CA THR A 139 -35.71 35.18 18.19
C THR A 139 -35.73 33.76 18.71
N ILE A 140 -35.67 33.59 20.03
CA ILE A 140 -35.66 32.26 20.64
C ILE A 140 -36.89 31.42 20.25
N ASN A 141 -36.69 30.12 20.03
CA ASN A 141 -37.74 29.11 19.93
C ASN A 141 -37.54 28.02 21.00
N ASP A 142 -38.52 27.12 21.16
CA ASP A 142 -38.47 26.01 22.14
C ASP A 142 -37.14 25.21 22.06
N ASN A 143 -36.68 24.87 20.85
CA ASN A 143 -35.40 24.17 20.64
C ASN A 143 -34.19 25.03 21.08
N GLY A 144 -34.29 26.35 20.94
CA GLY A 144 -33.29 27.31 21.41
C GLY A 144 -33.18 27.37 22.92
N GLU A 145 -34.30 27.30 23.64
CA GLU A 145 -34.31 27.21 25.11
C GLU A 145 -33.61 25.93 25.57
N HIS A 146 -34.04 24.78 25.03
CA HIS A 146 -33.42 23.49 25.34
C HIS A 146 -31.92 23.46 25.03
N LEU A 147 -31.50 24.08 23.91
CA LEU A 147 -30.10 24.14 23.52
C LEU A 147 -29.26 24.98 24.49
N VAL A 148 -29.78 26.13 24.94
CA VAL A 148 -29.11 27.01 25.91
C VAL A 148 -28.96 26.32 27.26
N ASP A 149 -30.01 25.65 27.74
CA ASP A 149 -29.99 24.89 28.99
C ASP A 149 -29.01 23.72 28.91
N PHE A 150 -29.08 22.95 27.81
CA PHE A 150 -28.18 21.83 27.57
C PHE A 150 -26.71 22.26 27.54
N CYS A 151 -26.40 23.38 26.88
CA CYS A 151 -25.05 23.91 26.84
C CYS A 151 -24.59 24.41 28.22
N SER A 152 -25.49 25.01 29.00
CA SER A 152 -25.21 25.48 30.36
C SER A 152 -24.83 24.32 31.29
N ILE A 153 -25.60 23.23 31.27
CA ILE A 153 -25.36 22.02 32.07
C ILE A 153 -24.02 21.37 31.70
N ASN A 154 -23.70 21.30 30.41
CA ASN A 154 -22.53 20.59 29.90
C ASN A 154 -21.26 21.45 29.75
N ASN A 155 -21.29 22.71 30.21
CA ASN A 155 -20.19 23.68 30.02
C ASN A 155 -19.74 23.81 28.54
N LEU A 156 -20.71 23.88 27.63
CA LEU A 156 -20.50 24.10 26.20
C LEU A 156 -20.74 25.57 25.85
N ILE A 157 -20.09 26.05 24.79
CA ILE A 157 -20.32 27.39 24.24
C ILE A 157 -20.83 27.31 22.80
N MET A 158 -21.71 28.23 22.43
CA MET A 158 -22.28 28.32 21.08
C MET A 158 -21.38 29.16 20.18
N CYS A 159 -20.39 28.55 19.54
CA CYS A 159 -19.25 29.25 18.93
C CYS A 159 -19.65 30.35 17.93
N ASN A 160 -20.64 30.08 17.07
CA ASN A 160 -21.14 31.00 16.05
C ASN A 160 -21.79 32.28 16.61
N THR A 161 -22.10 32.34 17.89
CA THR A 161 -22.68 33.54 18.54
C THR A 161 -21.63 34.50 19.12
N PHE A 162 -20.35 34.10 19.17
CA PHE A 162 -19.25 34.92 19.72
C PHE A 162 -18.48 35.72 18.67
N PHE A 163 -18.70 35.48 17.37
CA PHE A 163 -17.98 36.16 16.30
C PHE A 163 -18.85 37.21 15.60
N GLN A 164 -18.32 38.43 15.48
CA GLN A 164 -18.99 39.50 14.75
C GLN A 164 -18.86 39.28 13.24
N HIS A 165 -19.99 39.05 12.58
CA HIS A 165 -20.05 38.90 11.13
C HIS A 165 -21.26 39.66 10.57
N LYS A 166 -21.25 39.92 9.25
CA LYS A 166 -22.45 40.43 8.56
C LYS A 166 -23.56 39.36 8.66
N PRO A 167 -24.86 39.73 8.76
CA PRO A 167 -25.98 38.77 8.91
C PRO A 167 -25.97 37.62 7.90
N VAL A 168 -25.53 37.94 6.69
CA VAL A 168 -25.39 37.02 5.57
C VAL A 168 -24.31 35.93 5.71
N HIS A 169 -23.46 36.04 6.72
CA HIS A 169 -22.43 35.07 7.10
C HIS A 169 -22.74 34.40 8.45
N GLN A 170 -23.90 34.69 9.05
CA GLN A 170 -24.37 34.12 10.31
C GLN A 170 -25.54 33.16 10.11
N LYS A 171 -26.38 33.41 9.10
CA LYS A 171 -27.61 32.66 8.85
C LYS A 171 -27.40 31.57 7.80
N SER A 172 -27.84 30.35 8.11
CA SER A 172 -27.60 29.15 7.32
C SER A 172 -28.80 28.69 6.50
N TRP A 173 -30.02 29.02 6.91
CA TRP A 173 -31.25 28.53 6.27
C TRP A 173 -32.27 29.64 6.03
N MET A 174 -33.12 29.49 5.00
CA MET A 174 -34.17 30.44 4.66
C MET A 174 -35.56 29.80 4.74
N HIS A 175 -36.44 30.37 5.55
CA HIS A 175 -37.79 29.86 5.72
C HIS A 175 -38.61 29.95 4.41
N PRO A 176 -39.25 28.87 3.95
CA PRO A 176 -39.86 28.80 2.62
C PRO A 176 -41.09 29.71 2.45
N GLY A 177 -41.84 29.96 3.52
CA GLY A 177 -43.00 30.88 3.50
C GLY A 177 -42.57 32.33 3.62
N SER A 178 -42.12 32.73 4.81
CA SER A 178 -41.73 34.10 5.18
C SER A 178 -40.46 34.65 4.50
N LYS A 179 -39.69 33.81 3.79
CA LYS A 179 -38.43 34.18 3.11
C LYS A 179 -37.37 34.80 4.03
N THR A 180 -37.48 34.56 5.33
CA THR A 180 -36.56 35.09 6.35
C THR A 180 -35.43 34.10 6.58
N TRP A 181 -34.20 34.62 6.72
CA TRP A 181 -33.02 33.82 7.01
C TRP A 181 -32.86 33.62 8.52
N HIS A 182 -32.50 32.41 8.92
CA HIS A 182 -32.28 31.97 10.30
C HIS A 182 -30.96 31.21 10.46
N MET A 183 -30.42 31.23 11.67
CA MET A 183 -29.29 30.44 12.14
C MET A 183 -29.84 29.17 12.79
N LEU A 184 -29.74 28.03 12.08
CA LEU A 184 -30.17 26.72 12.62
C LEU A 184 -28.98 25.78 12.87
N ASP A 185 -27.89 25.99 12.13
CA ASP A 185 -26.66 25.22 12.26
C ASP A 185 -25.76 25.83 13.33
N TYR A 186 -25.39 25.04 14.33
CA TYR A 186 -24.51 25.47 15.41
C TYR A 186 -23.26 24.62 15.48
N THR A 187 -22.21 25.22 16.03
CA THR A 187 -21.02 24.49 16.46
C THR A 187 -20.77 24.76 17.92
N LEU A 188 -20.79 23.70 18.73
CA LEU A 188 -20.56 23.76 20.17
C LEU A 188 -19.17 23.22 20.50
N VAL A 189 -18.48 23.87 21.43
CA VAL A 189 -17.22 23.38 21.98
C VAL A 189 -17.26 23.42 23.50
N ASN A 190 -16.60 22.48 24.16
CA ASN A 190 -16.40 22.60 25.61
C ASN A 190 -15.62 23.88 25.97
N LYS A 191 -16.10 24.60 26.98
CA LYS A 191 -15.63 25.95 27.36
C LYS A 191 -14.12 26.03 27.57
N LYS A 192 -13.50 24.94 28.05
CA LYS A 192 -12.05 24.79 28.21
C LYS A 192 -11.25 25.08 26.93
N PHE A 193 -11.81 24.76 25.76
CA PHE A 193 -11.16 24.92 24.47
C PHE A 193 -11.68 26.10 23.65
N ARG A 194 -12.40 27.05 24.29
CA ARG A 194 -12.95 28.22 23.60
C ARG A 194 -11.89 29.03 22.83
N SER A 195 -10.68 29.14 23.38
CA SER A 195 -9.56 29.88 22.78
C SER A 195 -8.94 29.17 21.57
N SER A 196 -9.28 27.91 21.33
CA SER A 196 -8.87 27.17 20.13
C SER A 196 -9.76 27.47 18.93
N VAL A 197 -10.93 28.09 19.12
CA VAL A 197 -11.82 28.47 18.02
C VAL A 197 -11.41 29.84 17.49
N GLU A 198 -11.00 29.91 16.22
CA GLU A 198 -10.54 31.16 15.60
C GLU A 198 -11.67 31.91 14.86
N ASP A 199 -12.62 31.19 14.26
CA ASP A 199 -13.65 31.75 13.40
C ASP A 199 -14.78 30.73 13.18
N VAL A 200 -16.04 31.18 13.14
CA VAL A 200 -17.20 30.37 12.73
C VAL A 200 -18.10 31.18 11.81
N ARG A 201 -18.17 30.79 10.53
CA ARG A 201 -18.86 31.59 9.50
C ARG A 201 -19.59 30.75 8.46
N VAL A 202 -20.64 31.33 7.88
CA VAL A 202 -21.44 30.74 6.80
C VAL A 202 -20.94 31.19 5.41
N HIS A 203 -20.86 30.23 4.49
CA HIS A 203 -20.44 30.38 3.09
C HIS A 203 -21.56 30.01 2.10
N ARG A 204 -21.98 30.98 1.28
CA ARG A 204 -23.10 30.80 0.31
C ARG A 204 -22.70 30.09 -0.98
N THR A 205 -21.44 30.17 -1.37
CA THR A 205 -20.97 29.69 -2.68
C THR A 205 -21.06 28.17 -2.85
N ALA A 206 -20.93 27.41 -1.75
CA ALA A 206 -20.94 25.95 -1.78
C ALA A 206 -22.34 25.35 -2.09
N ALA A 207 -23.42 26.04 -1.72
CA ALA A 207 -24.79 25.55 -1.89
C ALA A 207 -25.16 25.35 -3.37
N GLY A 208 -24.54 26.11 -4.29
CA GLY A 208 -24.86 26.08 -5.72
C GLY A 208 -24.38 24.94 -6.54
N VAL A 209 -23.33 24.30 -6.07
CA VAL A 209 -22.76 23.13 -6.74
C VAL A 209 -23.55 21.87 -6.38
N ILE A 210 -24.13 21.83 -5.17
CA ILE A 210 -24.72 20.63 -4.55
C ILE A 210 -26.26 20.68 -4.56
N GLY A 211 -26.88 21.87 -4.55
CA GLY A 211 -28.33 22.05 -4.57
C GLY A 211 -29.01 21.86 -3.19
N THR A 212 -28.31 22.21 -2.11
CA THR A 212 -28.83 22.21 -0.73
C THR A 212 -29.59 23.50 -0.40
N ASP A 213 -30.58 23.42 0.49
CA ASP A 213 -31.34 24.54 1.05
C ASP A 213 -30.67 25.18 2.28
N HIS A 214 -29.59 24.59 2.79
CA HIS A 214 -28.69 25.19 3.78
C HIS A 214 -27.41 25.72 3.14
N HIS A 215 -26.89 26.82 3.68
CA HIS A 215 -25.54 27.30 3.41
C HIS A 215 -24.51 26.57 4.27
N LEU A 216 -23.28 26.46 3.76
CA LEU A 216 -22.20 25.75 4.45
C LEU A 216 -21.70 26.55 5.66
N LEU A 217 -21.84 26.00 6.86
CA LEU A 217 -21.18 26.49 8.07
C LEU A 217 -19.73 25.97 8.14
N ARG A 218 -18.77 26.86 8.41
CA ARG A 218 -17.35 26.53 8.57
C ARG A 218 -16.85 26.99 9.93
N ILE A 219 -16.29 26.06 10.69
CA ILE A 219 -15.47 26.37 11.87
C ILE A 219 -13.97 26.30 11.53
N LYS A 220 -13.19 27.24 12.05
CA LYS A 220 -11.73 27.27 12.00
C LYS A 220 -11.17 27.06 13.40
N LEU A 221 -10.30 26.06 13.53
CA LEU A 221 -9.72 25.65 14.81
C LEU A 221 -8.19 25.76 14.78
N LYS A 222 -7.60 26.18 15.89
CA LYS A 222 -6.16 26.19 16.15
C LYS A 222 -5.79 25.08 17.13
N PHE A 223 -4.88 24.21 16.71
CA PHE A 223 -4.39 23.09 17.52
C PHE A 223 -2.88 23.20 17.78
N HIS A 224 -2.46 22.77 18.97
CA HIS A 224 -1.05 22.53 19.31
C HIS A 224 -0.89 21.02 19.52
N LEU A 225 -0.62 20.30 18.42
CA LEU A 225 -0.40 18.86 18.46
C LEU A 225 1.08 18.54 18.33
N ASN A 226 1.52 17.46 18.97
CA ASN A 226 2.88 16.97 18.80
C ASN A 226 3.06 16.53 17.34
N SER A 227 4.07 17.10 16.69
CA SER A 227 4.49 16.64 15.37
C SER A 227 4.93 15.18 15.48
N ARG A 228 4.33 14.30 14.68
CA ARG A 228 4.91 12.97 14.46
C ARG A 228 6.28 13.21 13.83
N ARG A 229 7.33 12.48 14.26
CA ARG A 229 8.60 12.42 13.50
C ARG A 229 8.22 12.30 12.04
N LYS A 230 8.67 13.27 11.21
CA LYS A 230 8.42 13.23 9.77
C LYS A 230 8.81 11.82 9.35
N ILE A 231 7.82 11.07 8.87
CA ILE A 231 8.08 9.88 8.07
C ILE A 231 9.09 10.39 7.05
N ILE A 232 10.33 9.92 7.12
CA ILE A 232 11.26 10.07 6.01
C ILE A 232 10.59 9.25 4.92
N LYS A 233 9.67 9.89 4.19
CA LYS A 233 9.32 9.47 2.85
C LYS A 233 10.63 9.69 2.12
N ASN A 234 11.50 8.69 2.13
CA ASN A 234 12.28 8.41 0.94
C ASN A 234 11.21 8.23 -0.12
N GLN A 235 10.80 9.33 -0.75
CA GLN A 235 9.88 9.31 -1.86
C GLN A 235 10.66 8.55 -2.91
N LEU A 236 10.42 7.24 -2.98
CA LEU A 236 10.85 6.43 -4.10
C LEU A 236 10.51 7.25 -5.34
N LEU A 237 11.52 7.53 -6.15
CA LEU A 237 11.34 8.33 -7.34
C LEU A 237 10.21 7.69 -8.14
N ARG A 238 9.07 8.39 -8.25
CA ARG A 238 7.95 7.93 -9.06
C ARG A 238 8.23 8.36 -10.48
N VAL A 239 8.73 7.39 -11.22
CA VAL A 239 9.07 7.56 -12.63
C VAL A 239 7.84 7.32 -13.48
N ASP A 240 7.52 8.27 -14.34
CA ASP A 240 6.49 8.12 -15.36
C ASP A 240 6.96 7.15 -16.45
N ARG A 241 6.31 5.99 -16.51
CA ARG A 241 6.61 4.95 -17.50
C ARG A 241 6.35 5.39 -18.95
N LYS A 242 5.49 6.39 -19.18
CA LYS A 242 5.27 6.96 -20.52
C LYS A 242 6.48 7.81 -20.93
N LYS A 243 7.01 8.65 -20.03
CA LYS A 243 8.24 9.43 -20.28
C LYS A 243 9.44 8.51 -20.55
N LEU A 244 9.55 7.38 -19.85
CA LEU A 244 10.57 6.36 -20.12
C LEU A 244 10.47 5.69 -21.50
N LYS A 245 9.35 5.79 -22.22
CA LYS A 245 9.21 5.28 -23.59
C LYS A 245 9.56 6.34 -24.64
N ASN A 246 9.69 7.61 -24.27
CA ASN A 246 10.00 8.69 -25.20
C ASN A 246 11.51 8.66 -25.54
N GLU A 247 11.84 8.43 -26.81
CA GLU A 247 13.23 8.32 -27.27
C GLU A 247 14.03 9.63 -27.12
N GLN A 248 13.41 10.81 -27.29
CA GLN A 248 14.09 12.09 -27.09
C GLN A 248 14.49 12.29 -25.63
N LEU A 249 13.61 11.94 -24.69
CA LEU A 249 13.92 12.01 -23.26
C LEU A 249 14.99 11.01 -22.85
N LYS A 250 15.01 9.80 -23.45
CA LYS A 250 16.10 8.84 -23.24
C LYS A 250 17.44 9.38 -23.75
N MET A 251 17.47 9.98 -24.95
CA MET A 251 18.69 10.57 -25.50
C MET A 251 19.21 11.70 -24.59
N ALA A 252 18.33 12.58 -24.11
CA ALA A 252 18.70 13.63 -23.16
C ALA A 252 19.28 13.05 -21.86
N PHE A 253 18.64 11.99 -21.31
CA PHE A 253 19.13 11.30 -20.13
C PHE A 253 20.51 10.67 -20.35
N GLN A 254 20.70 9.98 -21.48
CA GLN A 254 21.99 9.37 -21.84
C GLN A 254 23.09 10.41 -22.04
N ALA A 255 22.79 11.55 -22.66
CA ALA A 255 23.74 12.64 -22.83
C ALA A 255 24.21 13.20 -21.47
N GLN A 256 23.30 13.44 -20.52
CA GLN A 256 23.65 13.90 -19.17
C GLN A 256 24.48 12.85 -18.40
N LEU A 257 24.16 11.56 -18.51
CA LEU A 257 24.98 10.49 -17.92
C LEU A 257 26.39 10.47 -18.51
N ASN A 258 26.52 10.60 -19.83
CA ASN A 258 27.80 10.56 -20.52
C ASN A 258 28.69 11.77 -20.18
N GLN A 259 28.09 12.96 -20.02
CA GLN A 259 28.82 14.15 -19.58
C GLN A 259 29.47 13.95 -18.21
N ARG A 260 28.81 13.23 -17.29
CA ARG A 260 29.38 12.94 -15.96
C ARG A 260 30.54 11.97 -16.02
N LEU A 261 30.46 10.93 -16.87
CA LEU A 261 31.56 9.98 -17.07
C LEU A 261 32.84 10.62 -17.61
N GLN A 262 32.72 11.75 -18.30
CA GLN A 262 33.88 12.47 -18.86
C GLN A 262 34.57 13.40 -17.83
N GLN A 263 33.99 13.56 -16.63
CA GLN A 263 34.59 14.43 -15.61
C GLN A 263 35.71 13.69 -14.86
N PRO A 264 36.93 14.24 -14.78
CA PRO A 264 38.02 13.64 -14.04
C PRO A 264 37.69 13.55 -12.54
N THR A 265 38.02 12.42 -11.92
CA THR A 265 37.87 12.22 -10.48
C THR A 265 39.16 12.61 -9.79
N TYR A 266 39.13 13.67 -8.98
CA TYR A 266 40.33 14.30 -8.41
C TYR A 266 40.88 13.63 -7.15
N SER A 267 40.21 12.60 -6.60
CA SER A 267 40.64 11.91 -5.37
C SER A 267 40.34 10.40 -5.42
N PRO A 268 41.15 9.55 -4.76
CA PRO A 268 40.84 8.13 -4.60
C PRO A 268 39.52 7.99 -3.82
N GLN A 269 38.50 7.44 -4.46
CA GLN A 269 37.21 7.19 -3.83
C GLN A 269 37.09 5.71 -3.45
N THR A 270 36.55 5.45 -2.27
CA THR A 270 36.12 4.09 -1.88
C THR A 270 34.96 3.64 -2.76
N ILE A 271 34.75 2.32 -2.85
CA ILE A 271 33.66 1.75 -3.67
C ILE A 271 32.27 2.23 -3.23
N ASP A 272 32.06 2.38 -1.92
CA ASP A 272 30.82 2.92 -1.34
C ASP A 272 30.59 4.38 -1.75
N GLN A 273 31.65 5.21 -1.75
CA GLN A 273 31.58 6.60 -2.21
C GLN A 273 31.27 6.69 -3.71
N LYS A 274 31.94 5.87 -4.54
CA LYS A 274 31.65 5.77 -5.98
C LYS A 274 30.19 5.38 -6.22
N TYR A 275 29.69 4.39 -5.48
CA TYR A 275 28.31 3.94 -5.58
C TYR A 275 27.30 4.99 -5.10
N THR A 276 27.57 5.68 -3.99
CA THR A 276 26.71 6.76 -3.48
C THR A 276 26.58 7.88 -4.52
N ASN A 277 27.71 8.31 -5.10
CA ASN A 277 27.74 9.30 -6.17
C ASN A 277 26.93 8.86 -7.40
N PHE A 278 27.04 7.58 -7.76
CA PHE A 278 26.23 6.98 -8.84
C PHE A 278 24.73 7.06 -8.51
N VAL A 279 24.32 6.64 -7.31
CA VAL A 279 22.91 6.64 -6.91
C VAL A 279 22.33 8.05 -6.91
N ASP A 280 23.03 9.00 -6.31
CA ASP A 280 22.57 10.38 -6.19
C ASP A 280 22.44 11.04 -7.55
N TYR A 281 23.44 10.88 -8.42
CA TYR A 281 23.40 11.43 -9.77
C TYR A 281 22.27 10.82 -10.59
N VAL A 282 22.16 9.49 -10.63
CA VAL A 282 21.09 8.81 -11.39
C VAL A 282 19.72 9.23 -10.88
N ARG A 283 19.52 9.36 -9.56
CA ARG A 283 18.26 9.85 -8.98
C ARG A 283 17.95 11.29 -9.38
N GLN A 284 18.93 12.18 -9.31
CA GLN A 284 18.75 13.59 -9.66
C GLN A 284 18.39 13.75 -11.14
N THR A 285 19.17 13.14 -12.03
CA THR A 285 18.99 13.21 -13.49
C THR A 285 17.70 12.51 -13.93
N SER A 286 17.36 11.36 -13.35
CA SER A 286 16.10 10.69 -13.68
C SER A 286 14.89 11.41 -13.08
N GLY A 287 15.05 12.09 -11.95
CA GLY A 287 14.00 12.94 -11.36
C GLY A 287 13.68 14.16 -12.21
N SER A 288 14.69 14.85 -12.74
CA SER A 288 14.46 16.01 -13.60
C SER A 288 13.79 15.64 -14.93
N ILE A 289 14.09 14.46 -15.50
CA ILE A 289 13.62 14.08 -16.84
C ILE A 289 12.33 13.25 -16.79
N PHE A 290 12.21 12.31 -15.84
CA PHE A 290 11.17 11.27 -15.89
C PHE A 290 10.19 11.30 -14.70
N GLN A 291 10.29 12.24 -13.77
CA GLN A 291 9.39 12.26 -12.60
C GLN A 291 7.93 12.53 -13.01
N GLU A 292 6.99 11.88 -12.31
CA GLU A 292 5.56 12.20 -12.37
C GLU A 292 5.30 13.63 -11.89
N ASP A 293 4.55 14.41 -12.67
CA ASP A 293 4.18 15.78 -12.30
C ASP A 293 3.28 15.76 -11.05
N GLY A 294 3.85 16.16 -9.91
CA GLY A 294 3.28 15.92 -8.58
C GLY A 294 2.00 16.69 -8.23
N ASN A 295 1.49 17.54 -9.13
CA ASN A 295 0.44 18.52 -8.83
C ASN A 295 -0.78 18.48 -9.76
N GLY A 296 -0.99 17.41 -10.51
CA GLY A 296 -2.29 17.18 -11.16
C GLY A 296 -3.33 16.77 -10.11
N ARG A 297 -4.36 17.61 -9.86
CA ARG A 297 -5.61 17.10 -9.29
C ARG A 297 -6.00 15.89 -10.15
N LYS A 298 -6.03 14.68 -9.56
CA LYS A 298 -6.46 13.47 -10.27
C LYS A 298 -7.96 13.55 -10.48
N TYR A 299 -8.36 14.33 -11.48
CA TYR A 299 -9.69 14.23 -12.04
C TYR A 299 -9.88 12.81 -12.59
N LYS A 300 -11.14 12.37 -12.67
CA LYS A 300 -11.43 11.10 -13.36
C LYS A 300 -10.90 11.23 -14.79
N GLU A 301 -10.30 10.16 -15.32
CA GLU A 301 -9.59 10.21 -16.61
C GLU A 301 -10.46 10.70 -17.79
N TRP A 302 -11.77 10.51 -17.71
CA TRP A 302 -12.73 10.99 -18.71
C TRP A 302 -13.09 12.48 -18.59
N LEU A 303 -12.72 13.16 -17.50
CA LEU A 303 -13.08 14.55 -17.26
C LEU A 303 -12.20 15.49 -18.10
N THR A 304 -12.78 16.12 -19.12
CA THR A 304 -12.10 17.05 -20.02
C THR A 304 -12.22 18.50 -19.55
N ASP A 305 -11.32 19.37 -20.01
CA ASP A 305 -11.36 20.82 -19.71
C ASP A 305 -12.67 21.46 -20.19
N GLU A 306 -13.24 20.96 -21.28
CA GLU A 306 -14.53 21.39 -21.80
C GLU A 306 -15.67 21.10 -20.81
N ILE A 307 -15.66 19.93 -20.15
CA ILE A 307 -16.66 19.60 -19.12
C ILE A 307 -16.46 20.49 -17.89
N LEU A 308 -15.20 20.73 -17.50
CA LEU A 308 -14.88 21.61 -16.37
C LEU A 308 -15.41 23.03 -16.60
N ASP A 309 -15.20 23.60 -17.78
CA ASP A 309 -15.73 24.93 -18.15
C ASP A 309 -17.26 25.01 -18.04
N VAL A 310 -17.99 23.99 -18.53
CA VAL A 310 -19.45 23.96 -18.41
C VAL A 310 -19.90 23.84 -16.94
N VAL A 311 -19.17 23.06 -16.13
CA VAL A 311 -19.45 22.94 -14.68
C VAL A 311 -19.22 24.26 -13.96
N ASP A 312 -18.17 25.00 -14.30
CA ASP A 312 -17.86 26.31 -13.72
C ASP A 312 -18.90 27.36 -14.14
N LYS A 313 -19.30 27.39 -15.42
CA LYS A 313 -20.39 28.23 -15.92
C LYS A 313 -21.71 27.93 -15.20
N LYS A 314 -22.03 26.65 -14.99
CA LYS A 314 -23.20 26.21 -14.20
C LYS A 314 -23.13 26.74 -12.76
N ALA A 315 -21.97 26.66 -12.11
CA ALA A 315 -21.78 27.17 -10.75
C ALA A 315 -21.99 28.68 -10.67
N LYS A 316 -21.44 29.44 -11.63
CA LYS A 316 -21.65 30.89 -11.73
C LYS A 316 -23.12 31.25 -11.94
N ALA A 317 -23.81 30.58 -12.87
CA ALA A 317 -25.22 30.82 -13.14
C ALA A 317 -26.12 30.51 -11.92
N PHE A 318 -25.73 29.55 -11.07
CA PHE A 318 -26.42 29.34 -9.80
C PHE A 318 -26.28 30.54 -8.86
N LEU A 319 -25.05 31.08 -8.71
CA LEU A 319 -24.80 32.24 -7.85
C LEU A 319 -25.63 33.44 -8.32
N ASP A 320 -25.68 33.66 -9.64
CA ASP A 320 -26.51 34.71 -10.22
C ASP A 320 -27.99 34.49 -9.88
N TRP A 321 -28.50 33.27 -10.04
CA TRP A 321 -29.88 32.94 -9.64
C TRP A 321 -30.14 33.19 -8.14
N GLN A 322 -29.20 32.85 -7.25
CA GLN A 322 -29.34 33.13 -5.82
C GLN A 322 -29.33 34.63 -5.52
N ASN A 323 -28.48 35.40 -6.20
CA ASN A 323 -28.37 36.85 -5.99
C ASN A 323 -29.65 37.59 -6.44
N PHE A 324 -30.32 37.11 -7.48
CA PHE A 324 -31.54 37.72 -8.03
C PHE A 324 -32.84 37.05 -7.54
N ARG A 325 -32.76 36.20 -6.52
CA ARG A 325 -33.90 35.47 -5.97
C ARG A 325 -34.88 36.43 -5.29
N GLY A 326 -36.17 36.31 -5.57
CA GLY A 326 -37.21 37.22 -5.08
C GLY A 326 -37.33 38.55 -5.85
N THR A 327 -36.51 38.75 -6.89
CA THR A 327 -36.61 39.92 -7.78
C THR A 327 -37.40 39.59 -9.05
N SER A 328 -37.82 40.61 -9.80
CA SER A 328 -38.44 40.43 -11.13
C SER A 328 -37.55 39.69 -12.14
N LEU A 329 -36.24 39.62 -11.88
CA LEU A 329 -35.26 38.95 -12.73
C LEU A 329 -35.03 37.46 -12.38
N GLU A 330 -35.62 36.93 -11.29
CA GLU A 330 -35.38 35.56 -10.83
C GLU A 330 -35.63 34.53 -11.95
N ALA A 331 -36.74 34.66 -12.69
CA ALA A 331 -37.13 33.72 -13.74
C ALA A 331 -36.07 33.60 -14.85
N LYS A 332 -35.42 34.72 -15.22
CA LYS A 332 -34.36 34.77 -16.23
C LYS A 332 -33.13 33.98 -15.78
N TYR A 333 -32.63 34.25 -14.57
CA TYR A 333 -31.43 33.60 -14.05
C TYR A 333 -31.67 32.13 -13.69
N ARG A 334 -32.88 31.78 -13.22
CA ARG A 334 -33.29 30.38 -13.02
C ARG A 334 -33.27 29.60 -14.32
N LYS A 335 -33.79 30.16 -15.43
CA LYS A 335 -33.79 29.52 -16.75
C LYS A 335 -32.35 29.29 -17.26
N SER A 336 -31.47 30.27 -17.09
CA SER A 336 -30.04 30.16 -17.43
C SER A 336 -29.34 29.03 -16.66
N TYR A 337 -29.56 28.95 -15.34
CA TYR A 337 -29.02 27.87 -14.52
C TYR A 337 -29.54 26.48 -14.95
N CYS A 338 -30.84 26.33 -15.20
CA CYS A 338 -31.43 25.06 -15.65
C CYS A 338 -30.81 24.57 -16.98
N LEU A 339 -30.58 25.48 -17.93
CA LEU A 339 -29.98 25.14 -19.22
C LEU A 339 -28.54 24.64 -19.05
N LEU A 340 -27.72 25.34 -18.27
CA LEU A 340 -26.34 24.94 -17.99
C LEU A 340 -26.24 23.65 -17.17
N ARG A 341 -27.20 23.41 -16.26
CA ARG A 341 -27.31 22.15 -15.51
C ARG A 341 -27.56 20.97 -16.46
N ASN A 342 -28.50 21.11 -17.39
CA ASN A 342 -28.84 20.05 -18.35
C ASN A 342 -27.69 19.81 -19.35
N LEU A 343 -27.04 20.88 -19.82
CA LEU A 343 -25.87 20.77 -20.69
C LEU A 343 -24.71 20.04 -20.01
N ALA A 344 -24.39 20.41 -18.77
CA ALA A 344 -23.35 19.73 -17.98
C ALA A 344 -23.66 18.23 -17.83
N LYS A 345 -24.93 17.90 -17.49
CA LYS A 345 -25.37 16.50 -17.36
C LYS A 345 -25.17 15.72 -18.67
N LYS A 346 -25.65 16.25 -19.80
CA LYS A 346 -25.56 15.59 -21.11
C LYS A 346 -24.11 15.36 -21.55
N LYS A 347 -23.23 16.36 -21.38
CA LYS A 347 -21.80 16.22 -21.72
C LYS A 347 -21.09 15.19 -20.84
N ILE A 348 -21.39 15.16 -19.55
CA ILE A 348 -20.82 14.18 -18.62
C ILE A 348 -21.25 12.76 -19.01
N GLU A 349 -22.54 12.55 -19.30
CA GLU A 349 -23.07 11.24 -19.69
C GLU A 349 -22.47 10.75 -21.02
N ALA A 350 -22.45 11.61 -22.05
CA ALA A 350 -21.87 11.26 -23.35
C ALA A 350 -20.38 10.88 -23.24
N ARG A 351 -19.58 11.70 -22.54
CA ARG A 351 -18.14 11.42 -22.39
C ARG A 351 -17.86 10.17 -21.56
N GLN A 352 -18.72 9.83 -20.60
CA GLN A 352 -18.59 8.58 -19.86
C GLN A 352 -18.80 7.37 -20.76
N VAL A 353 -19.78 7.39 -21.67
CA VAL A 353 -20.03 6.31 -22.63
C VAL A 353 -18.82 6.14 -23.56
N GLU A 354 -18.36 7.22 -24.19
CA GLU A 354 -17.19 7.20 -25.07
C GLU A 354 -15.94 6.64 -24.37
N TYR A 355 -15.72 7.03 -23.10
CA TYR A 355 -14.60 6.53 -22.32
C TYR A 355 -14.70 5.03 -22.06
N TRP A 356 -15.89 4.49 -21.82
CA TRP A 356 -16.09 3.05 -21.66
C TRP A 356 -15.80 2.29 -22.96
N ASP A 357 -16.19 2.84 -24.11
CA ASP A 357 -15.90 2.24 -25.41
C ASP A 357 -14.40 2.25 -25.72
N GLU A 358 -13.72 3.37 -25.48
CA GLU A 358 -12.25 3.52 -25.59
C GLU A 358 -11.51 2.46 -24.75
N LEU A 359 -11.94 2.29 -23.49
CA LEU A 359 -11.39 1.29 -22.57
C LEU A 359 -11.61 -0.14 -23.05
N SER A 360 -12.80 -0.45 -23.57
CA SER A 360 -13.13 -1.79 -24.07
C SER A 360 -12.23 -2.14 -25.26
N MET A 361 -12.08 -1.21 -26.20
CA MET A 361 -11.17 -1.38 -27.35
C MET A 361 -9.71 -1.56 -26.90
N GLU A 362 -9.25 -0.83 -25.89
CA GLU A 362 -7.89 -0.97 -25.35
C GLU A 362 -7.66 -2.37 -24.75
N ILE A 363 -8.64 -2.90 -24.02
CA ILE A 363 -8.59 -4.27 -23.46
C ILE A 363 -8.55 -5.31 -24.58
N GLU A 364 -9.43 -5.19 -25.58
CA GLU A 364 -9.49 -6.13 -26.70
C GLU A 364 -8.19 -6.14 -27.49
N ASN A 365 -7.63 -4.97 -27.78
CA ASN A 365 -6.36 -4.85 -28.49
C ASN A 365 -5.20 -5.44 -27.68
N ALA A 366 -5.16 -5.22 -26.37
CA ALA A 366 -4.14 -5.83 -25.51
C ALA A 366 -4.22 -7.36 -25.50
N ILE A 367 -5.42 -7.94 -25.50
CA ILE A 367 -5.61 -9.39 -25.59
C ILE A 367 -5.17 -9.91 -26.96
N LYS A 368 -5.56 -9.24 -28.05
CA LYS A 368 -5.17 -9.60 -29.43
C LYS A 368 -3.64 -9.55 -29.63
N GLN A 369 -2.96 -8.63 -28.95
CA GLN A 369 -1.50 -8.50 -28.99
C GLN A 369 -0.75 -9.41 -28.01
N HIS A 370 -1.43 -10.37 -27.37
CA HIS A 370 -0.87 -11.24 -26.33
C HIS A 370 -0.20 -10.46 -25.19
N ASP A 371 -0.74 -9.29 -24.82
CA ASP A 371 -0.33 -8.48 -23.67
C ASP A 371 -1.38 -8.55 -22.54
N PRO A 372 -1.44 -9.68 -21.78
CA PRO A 372 -2.37 -9.79 -20.67
C PRO A 372 -2.04 -8.79 -19.55
N ALA A 373 -0.81 -8.30 -19.45
CA ALA A 373 -0.41 -7.38 -18.39
C ALA A 373 -1.15 -6.05 -18.50
N THR A 374 -1.27 -5.51 -19.71
CA THR A 374 -2.02 -4.28 -20.00
C THR A 374 -3.52 -4.50 -19.80
N ALA A 375 -4.10 -5.58 -20.31
CA ALA A 375 -5.51 -5.92 -20.10
C ALA A 375 -5.86 -6.00 -18.60
N TYR A 376 -5.08 -6.74 -17.81
CA TYR A 376 -5.27 -6.82 -16.35
C TYR A 376 -5.00 -5.49 -15.64
N ALA A 377 -4.14 -4.62 -16.16
CA ALA A 377 -3.92 -3.29 -15.59
C ALA A 377 -5.18 -2.42 -15.74
N ILE A 378 -5.83 -2.44 -16.90
CA ILE A 378 -7.06 -1.71 -17.18
C ILE A 378 -8.20 -2.24 -16.32
N ILE A 379 -8.41 -3.57 -16.28
CA ILE A 379 -9.45 -4.20 -15.44
C ILE A 379 -9.25 -3.84 -13.95
N ARG A 380 -7.99 -3.84 -13.48
CA ARG A 380 -7.68 -3.42 -12.10
C ARG A 380 -7.99 -1.94 -11.86
N ARG A 381 -7.70 -1.06 -12.82
CA ARG A 381 -8.08 0.37 -12.74
C ARG A 381 -9.58 0.53 -12.60
N LEU A 382 -10.37 -0.19 -13.41
CA LEU A 382 -11.83 -0.14 -13.41
C LEU A 382 -12.45 -0.65 -12.11
N ARG A 383 -11.87 -1.68 -11.50
CA ARG A 383 -12.31 -2.20 -10.19
C ARG A 383 -11.92 -1.31 -8.99
N GLY A 384 -11.45 -0.09 -9.21
CA GLY A 384 -11.04 0.83 -8.13
C GLY A 384 -9.58 0.69 -7.70
N GLY A 385 -8.73 0.06 -8.53
CA GLY A 385 -7.30 -0.12 -8.29
C GLY A 385 -6.94 -1.38 -7.53
N ARG A 386 -5.69 -1.47 -7.04
CA ARG A 386 -5.32 -2.52 -6.07
C ARG A 386 -6.13 -2.27 -4.80
N ALA A 387 -6.76 -3.32 -4.26
CA ALA A 387 -7.24 -3.28 -2.87
C ALA A 387 -6.10 -2.71 -2.02
N LYS A 388 -6.34 -1.58 -1.37
CA LYS A 388 -5.34 -1.02 -0.44
C LYS A 388 -4.99 -2.16 0.51
N ILE A 389 -3.71 -2.39 0.74
CA ILE A 389 -3.28 -3.35 1.77
C ILE A 389 -3.93 -2.88 3.06
N GLU A 390 -4.99 -3.55 3.46
CA GLU A 390 -5.78 -3.13 4.61
C GLU A 390 -4.89 -3.18 5.83
N ASN A 391 -4.98 -2.13 6.65
CA ASN A 391 -4.24 -2.02 7.87
C ASN A 391 -4.97 -2.80 8.98
N PHE A 392 -5.23 -4.09 8.77
CA PHE A 392 -5.96 -4.94 9.73
C PHE A 392 -5.06 -5.29 10.93
N PRO A 393 -5.64 -5.42 12.14
CA PRO A 393 -4.92 -5.91 13.31
C PRO A 393 -4.36 -7.33 13.07
N ILE A 394 -3.23 -7.68 13.67
CA ILE A 394 -2.62 -9.02 13.56
C ILE A 394 -2.42 -9.64 14.94
N PHE A 395 -2.30 -10.96 15.03
CA PHE A 395 -2.03 -11.62 16.29
C PHE A 395 -0.53 -11.55 16.66
N ASP A 396 -0.25 -11.38 17.95
CA ASP A 396 1.08 -11.64 18.50
C ASP A 396 1.37 -13.15 18.60
N LYS A 397 2.44 -13.55 19.29
CA LYS A 397 2.79 -14.97 19.48
C LYS A 397 1.84 -15.69 20.45
N GLN A 398 1.14 -14.94 21.31
CA GLN A 398 0.24 -15.42 22.35
C GLN A 398 -1.23 -15.42 21.91
N GLY A 399 -1.53 -14.99 20.67
CA GLY A 399 -2.88 -14.90 20.14
C GLY A 399 -3.63 -13.62 20.52
N CYS A 400 -2.96 -12.62 21.12
CA CYS A 400 -3.56 -11.33 21.40
C CYS A 400 -3.51 -10.41 20.17
N LEU A 401 -4.54 -9.57 20.01
CA LEU A 401 -4.71 -8.76 18.81
C LEU A 401 -3.93 -7.43 18.90
N LEU A 402 -2.93 -7.27 18.05
CA LEU A 402 -2.14 -6.05 17.91
C LEU A 402 -2.81 -5.06 16.94
N THR A 403 -3.22 -3.90 17.44
CA THR A 403 -3.88 -2.84 16.67
C THR A 403 -2.94 -1.66 16.36
N ASN A 404 -1.96 -1.39 17.23
CA ASN A 404 -0.98 -0.32 17.08
C ASN A 404 -0.02 -0.57 15.89
N SER A 405 0.32 0.46 15.11
CA SER A 405 1.17 0.30 13.92
C SER A 405 2.61 -0.13 14.25
N GLU A 406 3.20 0.41 15.31
CA GLU A 406 4.56 0.11 15.77
C GLU A 406 4.64 -1.32 16.33
N GLN A 407 3.70 -1.71 17.19
CA GLN A 407 3.63 -3.09 17.70
C GLN A 407 3.46 -4.10 16.56
N ARG A 408 2.62 -3.79 15.55
CA ARG A 408 2.48 -4.64 14.37
C ARG A 408 3.77 -4.69 13.56
N LEU A 409 4.43 -3.56 13.33
CA LEU A 409 5.69 -3.50 12.59
C LEU A 409 6.79 -4.33 13.27
N ASN A 410 6.90 -4.24 14.60
CA ASN A 410 7.81 -5.05 15.40
C ASN A 410 7.43 -6.53 15.36
N ARG A 411 6.14 -6.89 15.48
CA ARG A 411 5.69 -8.27 15.35
C ARG A 411 6.06 -8.90 14.00
N TRP A 412 5.99 -8.12 12.92
CA TRP A 412 6.45 -8.56 11.59
C TRP A 412 7.97 -8.69 11.50
N LYS A 413 8.72 -7.76 12.10
CA LYS A 413 10.18 -7.86 12.23
C LYS A 413 10.55 -9.16 12.94
N ASP A 414 9.97 -9.41 14.11
CA ASP A 414 10.24 -10.61 14.91
C ASP A 414 9.88 -11.89 14.13
N TYR A 415 8.72 -11.90 13.47
CA TYR A 415 8.32 -13.02 12.62
C TYR A 415 9.37 -13.35 11.54
N PHE A 416 9.80 -12.34 10.77
CA PHE A 416 10.76 -12.56 9.70
C PHE A 416 12.17 -12.82 10.22
N ASN A 417 12.53 -12.26 11.36
CA ASN A 417 13.78 -12.58 12.05
C ASN A 417 13.84 -14.05 12.43
N ASP A 418 12.78 -14.58 13.06
CA ASP A 418 12.68 -16.00 13.42
C ASP A 418 12.64 -16.90 12.17
N LEU A 419 11.99 -16.43 11.09
CA LEU A 419 11.84 -17.17 9.85
C LEU A 419 13.18 -17.31 9.08
N LEU A 420 13.98 -16.25 9.06
CA LEU A 420 15.18 -16.11 8.21
C LEU A 420 16.50 -16.35 8.97
N ASN A 421 16.43 -16.71 10.24
CA ASN A 421 17.58 -17.04 11.08
C ASN A 421 17.37 -18.40 11.76
N VAL A 422 17.32 -19.45 10.95
CA VAL A 422 17.25 -20.82 11.45
C VAL A 422 18.67 -21.26 11.86
N PRO A 423 18.88 -21.72 13.11
CA PRO A 423 20.18 -22.25 13.53
C PRO A 423 20.58 -23.43 12.65
N SER A 424 21.85 -23.46 12.24
CA SER A 424 22.37 -24.63 11.54
C SER A 424 22.51 -25.82 12.48
N ILE A 425 22.11 -26.99 11.99
CA ILE A 425 22.34 -28.28 12.64
C ILE A 425 23.43 -29.08 11.91
N VAL A 426 24.07 -28.50 10.89
CA VAL A 426 25.08 -29.18 10.08
C VAL A 426 26.38 -29.23 10.85
N ASP A 427 26.89 -30.44 11.07
CA ASP A 427 28.17 -30.65 11.70
C ASP A 427 29.34 -30.17 10.82
N GLN A 428 30.28 -29.42 11.41
CA GLN A 428 31.40 -28.85 10.67
C GLN A 428 32.36 -29.92 10.13
N THR A 429 32.50 -31.06 10.81
CA THR A 429 33.38 -32.13 10.30
C THR A 429 32.83 -32.73 9.00
N THR A 430 31.50 -32.81 8.88
CA THR A 430 30.83 -33.25 7.64
C THR A 430 31.08 -32.28 6.48
N ILE A 431 31.14 -30.97 6.73
CA ILE A 431 31.43 -29.95 5.70
C ILE A 431 32.87 -30.11 5.20
N GLN A 432 33.83 -30.28 6.12
CA GLN A 432 35.26 -30.39 5.79
C GLN A 432 35.58 -31.64 4.95
N GLN A 433 34.78 -32.70 5.08
CA GLN A 433 34.94 -33.95 4.32
C GLN A 433 34.45 -33.86 2.87
N ILE A 434 33.78 -32.78 2.46
CA ILE A 434 33.31 -32.61 1.07
C ILE A 434 34.50 -32.17 0.21
N PRO A 435 35.02 -33.03 -0.70
CA PRO A 435 36.18 -32.68 -1.51
C PRO A 435 35.80 -31.63 -2.56
N PRO A 436 36.62 -30.60 -2.80
CA PRO A 436 36.42 -29.70 -3.93
C PRO A 436 36.63 -30.47 -5.25
N ALA A 437 35.98 -30.03 -6.32
CA ALA A 437 36.24 -30.61 -7.64
C ALA A 437 37.66 -30.28 -8.13
N THR A 438 38.33 -31.25 -8.75
CA THR A 438 39.61 -30.99 -9.43
C THR A 438 39.37 -30.10 -10.65
N ILE A 439 39.96 -28.90 -10.64
CA ILE A 439 39.79 -27.87 -11.69
C ILE A 439 40.71 -28.23 -12.86
N THR A 440 40.17 -28.77 -13.97
CA THR A 440 40.98 -29.22 -15.11
C THR A 440 40.56 -28.64 -16.47
N THR A 441 39.50 -27.82 -16.55
CA THR A 441 38.97 -27.36 -17.84
C THR A 441 39.24 -25.88 -18.17
N SER A 442 39.40 -25.60 -19.46
CA SER A 442 39.47 -24.23 -20.02
C SER A 442 38.18 -23.41 -19.77
N GLU A 443 37.03 -24.06 -19.56
CA GLU A 443 35.76 -23.41 -19.18
C GLU A 443 35.83 -22.78 -17.77
N GLN A 444 36.62 -23.34 -16.84
CA GLN A 444 36.78 -22.81 -15.48
C GLN A 444 37.66 -21.56 -15.43
N ARG A 445 38.71 -21.45 -16.26
CA ARG A 445 39.51 -20.21 -16.41
C ARG A 445 38.72 -19.01 -16.90
N ARG A 446 37.55 -19.22 -17.52
CA ARG A 446 36.65 -18.13 -17.94
C ARG A 446 35.87 -17.56 -16.75
N GLN A 447 35.66 -18.32 -15.68
CA GLN A 447 34.92 -17.89 -14.50
C GLN A 447 35.60 -16.72 -13.79
N ASP A 448 36.94 -16.77 -13.72
CA ASP A 448 37.75 -15.84 -12.92
C ASP A 448 38.04 -14.51 -13.63
N LYS A 449 37.82 -14.45 -14.95
CA LYS A 449 38.08 -13.25 -15.73
C LYS A 449 37.21 -12.09 -15.27
N THR A 450 37.76 -10.89 -15.17
CA THR A 450 37.01 -9.68 -14.83
C THR A 450 35.78 -9.50 -15.74
N PRO A 451 34.60 -9.10 -15.19
CA PRO A 451 33.41 -8.81 -15.98
C PRO A 451 33.69 -7.82 -17.13
N THR A 452 33.24 -8.17 -18.32
CA THR A 452 33.35 -7.31 -19.50
C THR A 452 32.15 -6.37 -19.63
N LEU A 453 32.31 -5.23 -20.31
CA LEU A 453 31.20 -4.32 -20.59
C LEU A 453 30.04 -5.02 -21.35
N SER A 454 30.37 -5.97 -22.24
CA SER A 454 29.38 -6.76 -22.98
C SER A 454 28.53 -7.62 -22.04
N GLU A 455 29.14 -8.25 -21.03
CA GLU A 455 28.41 -9.00 -20.00
C GLU A 455 27.46 -8.09 -19.20
N VAL A 456 27.90 -6.87 -18.87
CA VAL A 456 27.05 -5.87 -18.19
C VAL A 456 25.84 -5.50 -19.05
N GLN A 457 26.05 -5.17 -20.32
CA GLN A 457 24.96 -4.84 -21.24
C GLN A 457 23.99 -6.02 -21.43
N CYS A 458 24.52 -7.24 -21.55
CA CYS A 458 23.73 -8.45 -21.65
C CYS A 458 22.87 -8.67 -20.39
N ALA A 459 23.47 -8.55 -19.20
CA ALA A 459 22.76 -8.70 -17.93
C ALA A 459 21.65 -7.65 -17.77
N ILE A 460 21.91 -6.38 -18.12
CA ILE A 460 20.88 -5.32 -18.11
C ILE A 460 19.71 -5.68 -19.02
N LYS A 461 19.97 -6.15 -20.25
CA LYS A 461 18.93 -6.54 -21.21
C LYS A 461 18.05 -7.67 -20.69
N GLN A 462 18.65 -8.68 -20.04
CA GLN A 462 17.95 -9.86 -19.49
C GLN A 462 17.02 -9.55 -18.30
N MET A 463 17.24 -8.43 -17.60
CA MET A 463 16.39 -8.06 -16.46
C MET A 463 14.97 -7.68 -16.93
N LYS A 464 13.93 -8.16 -16.24
CA LYS A 464 12.52 -7.88 -16.61
C LYS A 464 12.09 -6.47 -16.18
N ASN A 465 11.40 -5.75 -17.06
CA ASN A 465 10.86 -4.41 -16.80
C ASN A 465 9.73 -4.40 -15.75
N GLY A 466 9.47 -3.23 -15.17
CA GLY A 466 8.33 -3.00 -14.28
C GLY A 466 8.42 -3.69 -12.91
N LYS A 467 9.61 -4.14 -12.51
CA LYS A 467 9.89 -4.72 -11.19
C LYS A 467 10.12 -3.61 -10.16
N ALA A 468 9.79 -3.90 -8.90
CA ALA A 468 9.98 -2.94 -7.81
C ALA A 468 11.47 -2.74 -7.51
N PRO A 469 11.93 -1.50 -7.26
CA PRO A 469 13.32 -1.21 -6.91
C PRO A 469 13.63 -1.57 -5.46
N GLY A 470 14.91 -1.58 -5.11
CA GLY A 470 15.41 -1.77 -3.75
C GLY A 470 15.27 -0.52 -2.86
N ASN A 471 16.14 -0.41 -1.86
CA ASN A 471 16.23 0.73 -0.94
C ASN A 471 16.72 2.02 -1.62
N ASP A 472 17.60 1.88 -2.61
CA ASP A 472 18.10 2.96 -3.48
C ASP A 472 17.03 3.55 -4.41
N GLY A 473 15.88 2.90 -4.57
CA GLY A 473 14.76 3.40 -5.37
C GLY A 473 15.02 3.50 -6.88
N ILE A 474 16.15 3.00 -7.38
CA ILE A 474 16.47 3.01 -8.81
C ILE A 474 15.83 1.79 -9.47
N SER A 475 14.94 2.02 -10.42
CA SER A 475 14.27 0.94 -11.14
C SER A 475 15.09 0.42 -12.32
N ILE A 476 14.87 -0.83 -12.70
CA ILE A 476 15.47 -1.41 -13.91
C ILE A 476 15.09 -0.63 -15.18
N ASP A 477 13.90 -0.05 -15.21
CA ASP A 477 13.42 0.73 -16.35
C ASP A 477 14.28 1.99 -16.55
N VAL A 478 14.71 2.63 -15.46
CA VAL A 478 15.67 3.76 -15.48
C VAL A 478 17.05 3.32 -15.93
N ILE A 479 17.56 2.19 -15.40
CA ILE A 479 18.87 1.65 -15.81
C ILE A 479 18.89 1.36 -17.32
N LYS A 480 17.84 0.74 -17.85
CA LYS A 480 17.73 0.47 -19.29
C LYS A 480 17.62 1.74 -20.12
N ALA A 481 16.92 2.76 -19.64
CA ALA A 481 16.83 4.05 -20.33
C ALA A 481 18.20 4.74 -20.45
N GLY A 482 19.11 4.50 -19.50
CA GLY A 482 20.46 5.07 -19.47
C GLY A 482 21.46 4.49 -20.48
N GLY A 483 21.08 3.46 -21.24
CA GLY A 483 21.84 2.99 -22.40
C GLY A 483 23.29 2.61 -22.14
N LEU A 484 24.17 2.90 -23.11
CA LEU A 484 25.60 2.61 -23.02
C LEU A 484 26.32 3.39 -21.89
N PRO A 485 26.05 4.68 -21.66
CA PRO A 485 26.65 5.40 -20.54
C PRO A 485 26.38 4.72 -19.18
N MET A 486 25.14 4.30 -18.94
CA MET A 486 24.79 3.57 -17.72
C MET A 486 25.56 2.25 -17.59
N ALA A 487 25.69 1.50 -18.70
CA ALA A 487 26.45 0.24 -18.70
C ALA A 487 27.94 0.44 -18.40
N LYS A 488 28.56 1.51 -18.92
CA LYS A 488 29.96 1.85 -18.63
C LYS A 488 30.18 2.16 -17.15
N TRP A 489 29.31 2.97 -16.56
CA TRP A 489 29.44 3.34 -15.16
C TRP A 489 29.27 2.13 -14.22
N LEU A 490 28.31 1.25 -14.52
CA LEU A 490 28.14 0.00 -13.79
C LEU A 490 29.32 -0.95 -14.00
N HIS A 491 29.91 -0.98 -15.20
CA HIS A 491 31.08 -1.80 -15.49
C HIS A 491 32.28 -1.40 -14.63
N GLU A 492 32.57 -0.10 -14.50
CA GLU A 492 33.63 0.40 -13.60
C GLU A 492 33.41 -0.07 -12.16
N ILE A 493 32.18 0.07 -11.64
CA ILE A 493 31.82 -0.38 -10.28
C ILE A 493 32.01 -1.89 -10.15
N PHE A 494 31.58 -2.69 -11.13
CA PHE A 494 31.67 -4.16 -11.05
C PHE A 494 33.11 -4.66 -11.18
N VAL A 495 33.96 -3.97 -11.95
CA VAL A 495 35.41 -4.25 -12.00
C VAL A 495 36.02 -4.00 -10.62
N ASP A 496 35.70 -2.87 -9.98
CA ASP A 496 36.20 -2.57 -8.63
C ASP A 496 35.77 -3.62 -7.59
N ILE A 497 34.50 -4.08 -7.62
CA ILE A 497 34.03 -5.17 -6.75
C ILE A 497 34.83 -6.44 -7.03
N TRP A 498 35.01 -6.77 -8.31
CA TRP A 498 35.65 -8.00 -8.73
C TRP A 498 37.12 -8.05 -8.32
N GLU A 499 37.88 -6.99 -8.58
CA GLU A 499 39.33 -6.95 -8.30
C GLU A 499 39.62 -6.83 -6.80
N ASN A 500 38.87 -5.99 -6.08
CA ASN A 500 39.15 -5.72 -4.66
C ASN A 500 38.43 -6.68 -3.71
N GLU A 501 37.45 -7.45 -4.19
CA GLU A 501 36.64 -8.37 -3.37
C GLU A 501 35.92 -7.69 -2.20
N ILE A 502 35.50 -6.44 -2.41
CA ILE A 502 34.74 -5.64 -1.44
C ILE A 502 33.35 -5.35 -2.01
N MET A 503 32.33 -5.73 -1.26
CA MET A 503 30.94 -5.48 -1.63
C MET A 503 30.48 -4.09 -1.20
N ILE A 504 29.58 -3.49 -1.98
CA ILE A 504 28.93 -2.23 -1.63
C ILE A 504 27.99 -2.44 -0.45
N LYS A 505 28.13 -1.63 0.61
CA LYS A 505 27.33 -1.75 1.83
C LYS A 505 25.84 -1.61 1.57
N ASP A 506 25.44 -0.70 0.69
CA ASP A 506 24.04 -0.48 0.35
C ASP A 506 23.34 -1.70 -0.27
N TRP A 507 24.10 -2.63 -0.88
CA TRP A 507 23.56 -3.86 -1.46
C TRP A 507 23.18 -4.91 -0.42
N THR A 508 23.75 -4.81 0.79
CA THR A 508 23.56 -5.80 1.86
C THR A 508 22.20 -5.69 2.54
N THR A 509 21.52 -4.53 2.43
CA THR A 509 20.24 -4.28 3.10
C THR A 509 19.05 -4.46 2.16
N ALA A 510 18.20 -5.44 2.45
CA ALA A 510 16.97 -5.72 1.72
C ALA A 510 15.74 -5.09 2.40
N ILE A 511 14.76 -4.68 1.60
CA ILE A 511 13.42 -4.37 2.13
C ILE A 511 12.52 -5.59 1.98
N LEU A 512 12.03 -6.12 3.10
CA LEU A 512 11.04 -7.18 3.11
C LEU A 512 9.63 -6.63 2.95
N ILE A 513 8.92 -7.14 1.95
CA ILE A 513 7.50 -6.93 1.76
C ILE A 513 6.74 -8.22 2.02
N ARG A 514 5.66 -8.13 2.78
CA ARG A 514 4.73 -9.24 3.00
C ARG A 514 3.73 -9.37 1.86
N LEU A 515 3.59 -10.57 1.31
CA LEU A 515 2.51 -10.95 0.39
C LEU A 515 1.61 -12.00 1.03
N TYR A 516 0.31 -11.74 1.03
CA TYR A 516 -0.66 -12.71 1.55
C TYR A 516 -0.74 -13.91 0.62
N LYS A 517 -0.73 -15.13 1.18
CA LYS A 517 -0.78 -16.40 0.41
C LYS A 517 -2.17 -16.71 -0.17
N ASN A 518 -3.15 -15.82 0.02
CA ASN A 518 -4.56 -16.04 -0.34
C ASN A 518 -5.18 -17.29 0.33
N LYS A 519 -4.67 -17.69 1.50
CA LYS A 519 -5.13 -18.84 2.27
C LYS A 519 -4.99 -18.56 3.76
N GLY A 520 -5.97 -19.01 4.56
CA GLY A 520 -5.98 -18.87 6.02
C GLY A 520 -6.54 -17.54 6.53
N ASP A 521 -6.30 -17.23 7.81
CA ASP A 521 -6.63 -15.93 8.40
C ASP A 521 -5.54 -14.89 8.09
N LYS A 522 -5.94 -13.72 7.58
CA LYS A 522 -5.05 -12.57 7.33
C LYS A 522 -4.38 -12.05 8.60
N LYS A 523 -4.93 -12.30 9.79
CA LYS A 523 -4.35 -11.84 11.06
C LYS A 523 -3.13 -12.64 11.49
N ILE A 524 -2.89 -13.81 10.88
CA ILE A 524 -1.79 -14.72 11.23
C ILE A 524 -0.59 -14.48 10.29
N CYS A 525 0.60 -14.25 10.85
CA CYS A 525 1.81 -13.95 10.08
C CYS A 525 2.23 -15.09 9.12
N ASP A 526 2.04 -16.35 9.51
CA ASP A 526 2.42 -17.54 8.73
C ASP A 526 1.69 -17.65 7.38
N ASN A 527 0.53 -17.01 7.27
CA ASN A 527 -0.24 -16.92 6.04
C ASN A 527 0.32 -15.87 5.05
N TYR A 528 1.50 -15.33 5.34
CA TYR A 528 2.22 -14.39 4.49
C TYR A 528 3.57 -14.95 4.06
N ARG A 529 4.02 -14.44 2.91
CA ARG A 529 5.34 -14.68 2.35
C ARG A 529 6.16 -13.40 2.43
N GLY A 530 7.42 -13.51 2.83
CA GLY A 530 8.38 -12.42 2.72
C GLY A 530 9.00 -12.40 1.33
N ILE A 531 9.00 -11.24 0.68
CA ILE A 531 9.77 -11.00 -0.55
C ILE A 531 10.80 -9.92 -0.28
N SER A 532 12.06 -10.23 -0.55
CA SER A 532 13.18 -9.29 -0.45
C SER A 532 13.27 -8.43 -1.71
N LEU A 533 13.07 -7.12 -1.54
CA LEU A 533 13.41 -6.12 -2.54
C LEU A 533 14.90 -5.76 -2.39
N LEU A 534 15.72 -6.38 -3.23
CA LEU A 534 17.14 -6.08 -3.35
C LEU A 534 17.37 -4.94 -4.34
N VAL A 535 18.49 -4.24 -4.15
CA VAL A 535 19.05 -3.25 -5.06
C VAL A 535 19.18 -3.82 -6.48
N VAL A 536 18.80 -3.03 -7.50
CA VAL A 536 18.76 -3.53 -8.89
C VAL A 536 20.16 -3.76 -9.45
N THR A 537 21.12 -2.89 -9.11
CA THR A 537 22.52 -3.03 -9.53
C THR A 537 23.16 -4.30 -8.96
N SER A 538 22.87 -4.66 -7.70
CA SER A 538 23.30 -5.95 -7.13
C SER A 538 22.70 -7.15 -7.86
N LYS A 539 21.44 -7.06 -8.31
CA LYS A 539 20.82 -8.09 -9.14
C LYS A 539 21.45 -8.21 -10.52
N ILE A 540 21.88 -7.10 -11.11
CA ILE A 540 22.60 -7.11 -12.40
C ILE A 540 23.96 -7.79 -12.21
N PHE A 541 24.71 -7.45 -11.17
CA PHE A 541 25.97 -8.13 -10.85
C PHE A 541 25.77 -9.64 -10.62
N SER A 542 24.77 -10.00 -9.81
CA SER A 542 24.41 -11.40 -9.56
C SER A 542 23.97 -12.14 -10.83
N ARG A 543 23.36 -11.43 -11.80
CA ARG A 543 23.01 -11.99 -13.11
C ARG A 543 24.24 -12.31 -13.94
N ILE A 544 25.28 -11.47 -13.90
CA ILE A 544 26.56 -11.75 -14.57
C ILE A 544 27.17 -13.04 -14.01
N ILE A 545 27.23 -13.18 -12.68
CA ILE A 545 27.72 -14.41 -12.03
C ILE A 545 26.90 -15.62 -12.47
N LEU A 546 25.56 -15.52 -12.42
CA LEU A 546 24.68 -16.61 -12.85
C LEU A 546 24.94 -17.03 -14.30
N ASN A 547 25.07 -16.08 -15.22
CA ASN A 547 25.31 -16.38 -16.64
C ASN A 547 26.63 -17.14 -16.87
N ARG A 548 27.63 -16.93 -16.01
CA ARG A 548 28.93 -17.64 -16.09
C ARG A 548 28.85 -19.08 -15.59
N VAL A 549 28.08 -19.32 -14.53
CA VAL A 549 28.05 -20.63 -13.85
C VAL A 549 26.90 -21.52 -14.28
N GLN A 550 25.79 -20.96 -14.77
CA GLN A 550 24.56 -21.71 -15.00
C GLN A 550 24.75 -22.87 -15.97
N GLY A 551 25.45 -22.66 -17.09
CA GLY A 551 25.70 -23.71 -18.07
C GLY A 551 26.60 -24.84 -17.56
N LEU A 552 27.51 -24.56 -16.60
CA LEU A 552 28.32 -25.58 -15.95
C LEU A 552 27.48 -26.39 -14.97
N LEU A 553 26.76 -25.71 -14.09
CA LEU A 553 25.92 -26.32 -13.06
C LEU A 553 24.80 -27.16 -13.67
N ASP A 554 24.09 -26.63 -14.67
CA ASP A 554 22.98 -27.35 -15.32
C ASP A 554 23.40 -28.66 -15.97
N LYS A 555 24.66 -28.82 -16.39
CA LYS A 555 25.18 -30.10 -16.94
C LYS A 555 25.41 -31.16 -15.86
N GLN A 556 25.59 -30.76 -14.60
CA GLN A 556 25.87 -31.68 -13.50
C GLN A 556 24.61 -32.09 -12.72
N LEU A 557 23.56 -31.26 -12.73
CA LEU A 557 22.29 -31.57 -12.05
C LEU A 557 21.62 -32.80 -12.66
N LEU A 558 21.02 -33.64 -11.81
CA LEU A 558 20.23 -34.81 -12.19
C LEU A 558 19.13 -34.45 -13.19
N GLU A 559 18.85 -35.34 -14.16
CA GLU A 559 17.85 -35.09 -15.21
C GLU A 559 16.43 -35.01 -14.63
N GLU A 560 16.19 -35.78 -13.58
CA GLU A 560 14.98 -35.83 -12.78
C GLU A 560 14.59 -34.48 -12.13
N GLN A 561 15.55 -33.57 -11.99
CA GLN A 561 15.34 -32.28 -11.37
C GLN A 561 14.88 -31.25 -12.43
N ALA A 562 13.58 -30.92 -12.46
CA ALA A 562 13.04 -29.96 -13.44
C ALA A 562 12.88 -28.53 -12.91
N GLY A 563 12.73 -28.35 -11.59
CA GLY A 563 12.44 -27.04 -11.01
C GLY A 563 13.46 -25.95 -11.38
N PHE A 564 12.96 -24.81 -11.85
CA PHE A 564 13.75 -23.63 -12.24
C PHE A 564 14.82 -23.84 -13.33
N ARG A 565 14.73 -24.90 -14.13
CA ARG A 565 15.65 -25.17 -15.23
C ARG A 565 15.02 -24.86 -16.58
N SER A 566 15.84 -24.39 -17.51
CA SER A 566 15.41 -24.09 -18.88
C SER A 566 14.91 -25.35 -19.58
N ASN A 567 13.88 -25.20 -20.41
CA ASN A 567 13.26 -26.28 -21.19
C ASN A 567 12.71 -27.46 -20.37
N ARG A 568 12.37 -27.22 -19.10
CA ARG A 568 11.69 -28.18 -18.23
C ARG A 568 10.51 -27.51 -17.53
N SER A 569 9.45 -28.27 -17.30
CA SER A 569 8.21 -27.76 -16.73
C SER A 569 7.60 -28.76 -15.75
N THR A 570 6.64 -28.29 -14.97
CA THR A 570 5.84 -29.17 -14.09
C THR A 570 5.02 -30.18 -14.91
N ILE A 571 4.66 -29.84 -16.15
CA ILE A 571 3.91 -30.73 -17.05
C ILE A 571 4.75 -31.96 -17.40
N ASP A 572 6.04 -31.80 -17.66
CA ASP A 572 6.96 -32.89 -17.96
C ASP A 572 7.05 -33.88 -16.79
N GLN A 573 7.12 -33.36 -15.57
CA GLN A 573 7.16 -34.17 -14.35
C GLN A 573 5.85 -34.94 -14.10
N ILE A 574 4.70 -34.28 -14.34
CA ILE A 574 3.39 -34.95 -14.27
C ILE A 574 3.29 -36.07 -15.32
N PHE A 575 3.78 -35.82 -16.53
CA PHE A 575 3.82 -36.82 -17.60
C PHE A 575 4.68 -38.02 -17.21
N ILE A 576 5.90 -37.80 -16.71
CA ILE A 576 6.80 -38.86 -16.24
C ILE A 576 6.12 -39.70 -15.13
N LEU A 577 5.52 -39.04 -14.14
CA LEU A 577 4.80 -39.71 -13.05
C LEU A 577 3.66 -40.59 -13.58
N LYS A 578 2.87 -40.07 -14.54
CA LYS A 578 1.79 -40.81 -15.18
C LYS A 578 2.32 -42.04 -15.94
N MET A 579 3.40 -41.89 -16.69
CA MET A 579 4.04 -42.99 -17.41
C MET A 579 4.58 -44.08 -16.46
N ILE A 580 5.15 -43.70 -15.31
CA ILE A 580 5.62 -44.67 -14.31
C ILE A 580 4.44 -45.43 -13.70
N LYS A 581 3.33 -44.73 -13.42
CA LYS A 581 2.08 -45.35 -12.93
C LYS A 581 1.54 -46.38 -13.92
N GLU A 582 1.38 -45.99 -15.18
CA GLU A 582 0.85 -46.85 -16.24
C GLU A 582 1.76 -48.06 -16.50
N LYS A 583 3.08 -47.85 -16.58
CA LYS A 583 4.02 -48.97 -16.76
C LYS A 583 4.06 -49.92 -15.58
N SER A 584 3.95 -49.44 -14.34
CA SER A 584 3.96 -50.32 -13.16
C SER A 584 2.68 -51.16 -13.11
N HIS A 585 1.54 -50.55 -13.43
CA HIS A 585 0.26 -51.26 -13.57
C HIS A 585 0.30 -52.33 -14.66
N ASN A 586 0.79 -51.99 -15.86
CA ASN A 586 0.85 -52.93 -16.99
C ASN A 586 1.79 -54.13 -16.73
N ASN A 587 2.83 -53.94 -15.91
CA ASN A 587 3.77 -55.00 -15.56
C ASN A 587 3.44 -55.69 -14.23
N ASN A 588 2.29 -55.39 -13.62
CA ASN A 588 1.86 -55.90 -12.32
C ASN A 588 2.92 -55.76 -11.21
N LYS A 589 3.65 -54.63 -11.21
CA LYS A 589 4.68 -54.32 -10.21
C LYS A 589 4.14 -53.35 -9.16
N PRO A 590 4.42 -53.55 -7.86
CA PRO A 590 3.97 -52.68 -6.80
C PRO A 590 4.66 -51.32 -6.87
N LEU A 591 3.86 -50.25 -6.98
CA LEU A 591 4.35 -48.88 -7.08
C LEU A 591 4.08 -48.12 -5.79
N HIS A 592 5.13 -47.66 -5.12
CA HIS A 592 5.03 -46.79 -3.95
C HIS A 592 5.42 -45.36 -4.31
N MET A 593 4.68 -44.38 -3.79
CA MET A 593 4.97 -42.95 -3.96
C MET A 593 5.02 -42.28 -2.58
N CYS A 594 6.11 -41.58 -2.28
CA CYS A 594 6.23 -40.77 -1.06
C CYS A 594 6.43 -39.30 -1.45
N PHE A 595 5.54 -38.42 -0.97
CA PHE A 595 5.61 -36.98 -1.22
C PHE A 595 6.24 -36.27 -0.02
N ILE A 596 7.44 -35.73 -0.19
CA ILE A 596 8.14 -34.96 0.84
C ILE A 596 7.97 -33.47 0.55
N ASP A 597 7.45 -32.72 1.52
CA ASP A 597 7.39 -31.25 1.50
C ASP A 597 8.41 -30.68 2.49
N ILE A 598 9.30 -29.81 1.99
CA ILE A 598 10.37 -29.23 2.80
C ILE A 598 9.90 -27.90 3.37
N MET A 599 9.66 -27.89 4.68
CA MET A 599 9.29 -26.67 5.38
C MET A 599 10.38 -25.60 5.22
N LYS A 600 10.00 -24.42 4.71
CA LYS A 600 10.87 -23.23 4.62
C LYS A 600 12.19 -23.48 3.86
N ALA A 601 12.16 -24.30 2.82
CA ALA A 601 13.34 -24.81 2.11
C ALA A 601 14.42 -23.76 1.75
N TYR A 602 14.02 -22.55 1.34
CA TYR A 602 14.97 -21.49 0.99
C TYR A 602 15.57 -20.82 2.22
N ASP A 603 14.79 -20.68 3.29
CA ASP A 603 15.14 -19.88 4.47
C ASP A 603 16.07 -20.68 5.43
N SER A 604 16.04 -22.02 5.32
CA SER A 604 16.80 -22.96 6.16
C SER A 604 18.14 -23.40 5.59
N VAL A 605 18.57 -22.89 4.43
CA VAL A 605 19.84 -23.29 3.82
C VAL A 605 21.03 -22.85 4.67
N ASP A 606 21.92 -23.77 5.03
CA ASP A 606 23.22 -23.44 5.62
C ASP A 606 24.16 -22.89 4.53
N ARG A 607 24.62 -21.66 4.73
CA ARG A 607 25.46 -20.95 3.75
C ARG A 607 26.87 -21.56 3.66
N THR A 608 27.45 -21.97 4.78
CA THR A 608 28.79 -22.57 4.83
C THR A 608 28.84 -23.89 4.06
N LEU A 609 27.85 -24.76 4.28
CA LEU A 609 27.65 -25.99 3.53
C LEU A 609 27.43 -25.68 2.04
N LEU A 610 26.57 -24.71 1.72
CA LEU A 610 26.29 -24.32 0.33
C LEU A 610 27.56 -23.92 -0.42
N TRP A 611 28.44 -23.10 0.18
CA TRP A 611 29.69 -22.67 -0.45
C TRP A 611 30.64 -23.84 -0.71
N GLN A 612 30.71 -24.80 0.23
CA GLN A 612 31.51 -26.00 0.04
C GLN A 612 30.95 -26.90 -1.07
N ILE A 613 29.64 -27.06 -1.15
CA ILE A 613 28.99 -27.78 -2.24
C ILE A 613 29.22 -27.06 -3.57
N CYS A 614 29.17 -25.73 -3.62
CA CYS A 614 29.50 -24.98 -4.84
C CYS A 614 30.91 -25.32 -5.37
N ARG A 615 31.91 -25.41 -4.49
CA ARG A 615 33.27 -25.88 -4.86
C ARG A 615 33.28 -27.32 -5.34
N HIS A 616 32.51 -28.19 -4.68
CA HIS A 616 32.34 -29.59 -5.10
C HIS A 616 31.74 -29.73 -6.51
N TYR A 617 30.87 -28.80 -6.92
CA TYR A 617 30.28 -28.74 -8.26
C TYR A 617 31.16 -27.98 -9.28
N GLY A 618 32.39 -27.62 -8.91
CA GLY A 618 33.38 -27.05 -9.84
C GLY A 618 33.29 -25.54 -10.07
N LEU A 619 32.67 -24.79 -9.14
CA LEU A 619 32.80 -23.34 -9.10
C LEU A 619 34.17 -22.96 -8.55
N THR A 620 34.82 -21.98 -9.17
CA THR A 620 36.12 -21.48 -8.72
C THR A 620 36.00 -20.69 -7.42
N ASP A 621 37.10 -20.58 -6.67
CA ASP A 621 37.12 -19.80 -5.43
C ASP A 621 36.74 -18.33 -5.68
N LYS A 622 37.11 -17.75 -6.83
CA LYS A 622 36.72 -16.39 -7.19
C LYS A 622 35.20 -16.24 -7.25
N ILE A 623 34.51 -17.16 -7.93
CA ILE A 623 33.04 -17.15 -8.02
C ILE A 623 32.40 -17.37 -6.66
N VAL A 624 32.92 -18.34 -5.89
CA VAL A 624 32.40 -18.63 -4.54
C VAL A 624 32.60 -17.42 -3.63
N GLN A 625 33.72 -16.72 -3.72
CA GLN A 625 33.97 -15.49 -2.98
C GLN A 625 32.98 -14.38 -3.36
N MET A 626 32.70 -14.19 -4.66
CA MET A 626 31.69 -13.22 -5.09
C MET A 626 30.28 -13.58 -4.59
N LEU A 627 29.95 -14.87 -4.53
CA LEU A 627 28.71 -15.35 -3.93
C LEU A 627 28.70 -15.11 -2.41
N ILE A 628 29.77 -15.42 -1.69
CA ILE A 628 29.90 -15.14 -0.25
C ILE A 628 29.65 -13.65 0.02
N LEU A 629 30.31 -12.76 -0.72
CA LEU A 629 30.15 -11.31 -0.58
C LEU A 629 28.72 -10.81 -0.83
N LEU A 630 27.95 -11.47 -1.71
CA LEU A 630 26.53 -11.14 -1.94
C LEU A 630 25.61 -11.54 -0.76
N TYR A 631 26.07 -12.47 0.08
CA TYR A 631 25.33 -13.00 1.22
C TYR A 631 25.91 -12.58 2.58
N GLN A 632 27.11 -12.02 2.61
CA GLN A 632 27.77 -11.52 3.80
C GLN A 632 27.10 -10.24 4.32
N ASP A 633 27.03 -10.09 5.64
CA ASP A 633 26.47 -8.94 6.35
C ASP A 633 25.07 -8.53 5.88
N THR A 634 24.29 -9.51 5.41
CA THR A 634 22.96 -9.24 4.86
C THR A 634 21.96 -8.88 5.94
N LYS A 635 21.26 -7.76 5.74
CA LYS A 635 20.26 -7.23 6.66
C LYS A 635 18.91 -7.13 5.98
N ALA A 636 17.84 -7.20 6.75
CA ALA A 636 16.50 -6.89 6.30
C ALA A 636 15.81 -5.84 7.16
N GLN A 637 14.95 -5.06 6.51
CA GLN A 637 13.97 -4.20 7.16
C GLN A 637 12.59 -4.51 6.63
N VAL A 638 11.60 -4.65 7.50
CA VAL A 638 10.22 -4.88 7.09
C VAL A 638 9.58 -3.55 6.72
N ARG A 639 8.96 -3.48 5.54
CA ARG A 639 8.18 -2.31 5.12
C ARG A 639 6.68 -2.57 5.17
N ILE A 640 5.96 -1.75 5.93
CA ILE A 640 4.50 -1.81 6.05
C ILE A 640 3.93 -0.41 5.89
N ASN A 641 3.07 -0.20 4.88
CA ASN A 641 2.38 1.07 4.65
C ASN A 641 3.29 2.31 4.61
N GLY A 642 4.54 2.13 4.18
CA GLY A 642 5.55 3.18 4.12
C GLY A 642 6.37 3.38 5.39
N GLU A 643 6.02 2.70 6.49
CA GLU A 643 6.86 2.58 7.69
C GLU A 643 7.87 1.43 7.48
N ILE A 644 9.07 1.59 8.03
CA ILE A 644 10.19 0.65 7.91
C ILE A 644 10.64 0.29 9.33
N SER A 645 10.81 -1.00 9.62
CA SER A 645 11.29 -1.46 10.92
C SER A 645 12.77 -1.16 11.11
N ASP A 646 13.24 -1.28 12.35
CA ASP A 646 14.68 -1.42 12.60
C ASP A 646 15.24 -2.63 11.83
N PRO A 647 16.50 -2.55 11.35
CA PRO A 647 17.14 -3.66 10.67
C PRO A 647 17.34 -4.85 11.61
N PHE A 648 17.39 -6.03 11.00
CA PHE A 648 17.82 -7.28 11.63
C PHE A 648 18.72 -8.05 10.65
N ASP A 649 19.64 -8.85 11.19
CA ASP A 649 20.60 -9.61 10.39
C ASP A 649 19.95 -10.89 9.82
N ILE A 650 20.45 -11.34 8.67
CA ILE A 650 20.02 -12.59 8.02
C ILE A 650 21.24 -13.51 7.90
N ASN A 651 21.25 -14.57 8.69
CA ASN A 651 22.39 -15.47 8.82
C ASN A 651 22.19 -16.80 8.08
N SER A 652 20.96 -17.20 7.80
CA SER A 652 20.66 -18.45 7.07
C SER A 652 19.95 -18.17 5.75
N GLY A 653 19.83 -19.23 4.95
CA GLY A 653 19.00 -19.25 3.76
C GLY A 653 19.61 -18.59 2.53
N VAL A 654 18.98 -18.87 1.39
CA VAL A 654 19.17 -18.14 0.14
C VAL A 654 18.06 -17.09 0.00
N GLN A 655 18.39 -15.92 -0.56
CA GLN A 655 17.48 -14.78 -0.59
C GLN A 655 16.27 -15.04 -1.49
N GLN A 656 15.05 -14.97 -0.95
CA GLN A 656 13.84 -15.07 -1.77
C GLN A 656 13.72 -13.85 -2.72
N GLY A 657 13.83 -14.11 -4.02
CA GLY A 657 13.86 -13.07 -5.06
C GLY A 657 15.27 -12.63 -5.47
N GLY A 658 16.31 -13.28 -4.95
CA GLY A 658 17.67 -13.24 -5.47
C GLY A 658 17.78 -13.96 -6.82
N ILE A 659 18.68 -13.47 -7.68
CA ILE A 659 18.87 -13.99 -9.03
C ILE A 659 19.48 -15.41 -9.03
N PRO A 660 20.56 -15.70 -8.28
CA PRO A 660 21.18 -17.03 -8.29
C PRO A 660 20.51 -18.01 -7.32
N SER A 661 19.57 -17.56 -6.48
CA SER A 661 19.04 -18.35 -5.37
C SER A 661 18.41 -19.68 -5.81
N CYS A 662 17.73 -19.72 -6.96
CA CYS A 662 17.17 -20.97 -7.49
C CYS A 662 18.23 -21.98 -7.92
N ILE A 663 19.30 -21.55 -8.61
CA ILE A 663 20.35 -22.49 -9.04
C ILE A 663 21.19 -22.96 -7.84
N LEU A 664 21.43 -22.08 -6.87
CA LEU A 664 22.14 -22.43 -5.63
C LEU A 664 21.35 -23.46 -4.81
N PHE A 665 20.03 -23.25 -4.67
CA PHE A 665 19.16 -24.23 -4.05
C PHE A 665 19.15 -25.56 -4.82
N ASN A 666 19.11 -25.50 -6.15
CA ASN A 666 19.15 -26.70 -6.99
C ASN A 666 20.42 -27.53 -6.78
N VAL A 667 21.58 -26.88 -6.69
CA VAL A 667 22.88 -27.53 -6.44
C VAL A 667 22.94 -28.18 -5.07
N LEU A 668 22.52 -27.45 -4.01
CA LEU A 668 22.40 -28.01 -2.67
C LEU A 668 21.49 -29.23 -2.65
N PHE A 669 20.33 -29.12 -3.29
CA PHE A 669 19.34 -30.17 -3.29
C PHE A 669 19.84 -31.40 -4.05
N ASP A 670 20.44 -31.23 -5.23
CA ASP A 670 21.06 -32.30 -6.01
C ASP A 670 22.10 -33.06 -5.19
N PHE A 671 22.96 -32.36 -4.44
CA PHE A 671 23.97 -32.96 -3.58
C PHE A 671 23.35 -33.84 -2.49
N ILE A 672 22.34 -33.31 -1.78
CA ILE A 672 21.62 -34.06 -0.75
C ILE A 672 20.95 -35.29 -1.38
N MET A 673 20.31 -35.11 -2.54
CA MET A 673 19.60 -36.18 -3.22
C MET A 673 20.51 -37.31 -3.67
N ARG A 674 21.72 -37.01 -4.17
CA ARG A 674 22.71 -38.04 -4.53
C ARG A 674 23.08 -38.91 -3.33
N ARG A 675 23.33 -38.28 -2.18
CA ARG A 675 23.62 -39.00 -0.93
C ARG A 675 22.45 -39.86 -0.45
N VAL A 676 21.23 -39.35 -0.56
CA VAL A 676 20.03 -40.13 -0.23
C VAL A 676 19.91 -41.35 -1.16
N ILE A 677 20.11 -41.19 -2.47
CA ILE A 677 20.08 -42.33 -3.41
C ILE A 677 21.16 -43.37 -3.06
N GLU A 678 22.38 -42.93 -2.75
CA GLU A 678 23.48 -43.82 -2.37
C GLU A 678 23.14 -44.62 -1.11
N GLN A 679 22.66 -43.95 -0.06
CA GLN A 679 22.24 -44.60 1.18
C GLN A 679 21.10 -45.58 0.95
N VAL A 680 20.11 -45.20 0.15
CA VAL A 680 18.96 -46.07 -0.10
C VAL A 680 19.34 -47.30 -0.95
N LYS A 681 20.31 -47.15 -1.87
CA LYS A 681 20.90 -48.29 -2.58
C LYS A 681 21.63 -49.24 -1.64
N LEU A 682 22.36 -48.73 -0.64
CA LEU A 682 23.01 -49.55 0.39
C LEU A 682 21.99 -50.35 1.23
N LEU A 683 20.77 -49.85 1.38
CA LEU A 683 19.65 -50.55 2.04
C LEU A 683 18.97 -51.60 1.14
N GLY A 684 19.48 -51.85 -0.07
CA GLY A 684 18.95 -52.86 -1.00
C GLY A 684 17.68 -52.46 -1.75
N ILE A 685 17.25 -51.20 -1.64
CA ILE A 685 16.09 -50.68 -2.38
C ILE A 685 16.53 -50.31 -3.80
N THR A 686 15.92 -50.93 -4.81
CA THR A 686 16.26 -50.72 -6.23
C THR A 686 15.11 -50.06 -7.00
N GLY A 687 15.43 -49.47 -8.16
CA GLY A 687 14.41 -48.86 -9.04
C GLY A 687 13.88 -47.50 -8.58
N ILE A 688 14.64 -46.76 -7.76
CA ILE A 688 14.24 -45.42 -7.33
C ILE A 688 14.30 -44.44 -8.49
N LYS A 689 13.15 -43.82 -8.79
CA LYS A 689 13.05 -42.64 -9.65
C LYS A 689 12.50 -41.49 -8.84
N MET A 690 13.08 -40.32 -9.05
CA MET A 690 12.69 -39.12 -8.33
C MET A 690 12.27 -38.07 -9.33
N ALA A 691 11.45 -37.13 -8.88
CA ALA A 691 10.95 -36.07 -9.71
C ALA A 691 10.83 -34.82 -8.83
N TYR A 692 11.60 -33.78 -9.14
CA TYR A 692 11.49 -32.50 -8.45
C TYR A 692 10.73 -31.50 -9.31
N GLY A 693 9.49 -31.22 -8.91
CA GLY A 693 8.67 -30.15 -9.47
C GLY A 693 8.59 -28.97 -8.51
N SER A 694 8.91 -27.77 -9.00
CA SER A 694 8.50 -26.53 -8.33
C SER A 694 7.20 -26.06 -8.98
N ASN A 695 6.07 -26.11 -8.25
CA ASN A 695 4.84 -25.55 -8.79
C ASN A 695 5.04 -24.05 -9.03
N ASP A 696 4.71 -23.62 -10.25
CA ASP A 696 4.75 -22.22 -10.61
C ASP A 696 3.91 -21.42 -9.59
N PHE A 697 4.59 -20.40 -9.07
CA PHE A 697 4.10 -19.32 -8.22
C PHE A 697 4.07 -19.41 -6.68
N PHE A 698 3.88 -20.54 -5.96
CA PHE A 698 3.65 -20.39 -4.49
C PHE A 698 4.18 -21.44 -3.48
N HIS A 699 4.92 -22.49 -3.82
CA HIS A 699 5.60 -23.36 -2.83
C HIS A 699 6.81 -24.07 -3.46
N PRO A 700 8.02 -24.03 -2.87
CA PRO A 700 9.09 -24.91 -3.31
C PRO A 700 8.95 -26.29 -2.66
N ALA A 701 9.33 -27.32 -3.44
CA ALA A 701 9.65 -28.67 -3.01
C ALA A 701 8.49 -29.57 -2.56
N THR A 702 7.74 -30.11 -3.53
CA THR A 702 7.06 -31.40 -3.33
C THR A 702 7.75 -32.43 -4.22
N MET A 703 8.33 -33.47 -3.62
CA MET A 703 9.06 -34.50 -4.36
C MET A 703 8.39 -35.86 -4.19
N PRO A 704 7.86 -36.47 -5.26
CA PRO A 704 7.58 -37.90 -5.27
C PRO A 704 8.88 -38.71 -5.34
N LEU A 705 9.15 -39.49 -4.28
CA LEU A 705 10.02 -40.66 -4.31
C LEU A 705 9.22 -41.84 -4.83
N ILE A 706 9.72 -42.52 -5.86
CA ILE A 706 9.06 -43.66 -6.48
C ILE A 706 10.00 -44.87 -6.46
N TRP A 707 9.56 -46.03 -5.96
CA TRP A 707 10.38 -47.25 -5.97
C TRP A 707 9.57 -48.53 -6.18
N ASN A 708 10.28 -49.62 -6.50
CA ASN A 708 9.77 -50.98 -6.67
C ASN A 708 10.49 -51.92 -5.65
N SER A 709 9.95 -52.08 -4.44
CA SER A 709 10.37 -53.15 -3.51
C SER A 709 9.47 -53.23 -2.27
N SER A 710 9.49 -54.40 -1.63
CA SER A 710 8.74 -54.76 -0.42
C SER A 710 9.03 -53.83 0.77
N PHE A 711 7.97 -53.38 1.44
CA PHE A 711 7.82 -52.21 2.31
C PHE A 711 8.59 -52.19 3.66
N ASN A 712 9.50 -53.12 3.96
CA ASN A 712 9.99 -53.35 5.33
C ASN A 712 11.20 -52.51 5.81
N ALA A 713 11.77 -51.61 4.99
CA ALA A 713 13.07 -50.99 5.31
C ALA A 713 13.03 -49.50 5.73
N LEU A 714 11.89 -48.80 5.65
CA LEU A 714 11.82 -47.32 5.84
C LEU A 714 11.52 -46.85 7.28
N ASN A 715 11.54 -47.76 8.26
CA ASN A 715 11.31 -47.44 9.69
C ASN A 715 12.61 -47.37 10.54
N LYS A 716 13.78 -47.23 9.91
CA LYS A 716 15.08 -47.04 10.59
C LYS A 716 15.78 -45.79 10.11
#